data_AF-A0A379IB28-F1
#
_entry.id   AF-A0A379IB28-F1
#
_cell.length_a   1.000
_cell.length_b   1.000
_cell.length_c   1.000
_cell.angle_alpha   90.00
_cell.angle_beta   90.00
_cell.angle_gamma   90.00
#
_symmetry.space_group_name_H-M   'P 1'
#
loop_
_entity.id
_entity.type
_entity.pdbx_description
1 polymer ?
#
loop_
_entity_poly.entity_id
_entity_poly.type
_entity_poly.pdbx_seq_one_letter_code
_entity_poly.pdbx_strand_id
1 'polypeptide(L)'
;MIANNPKHTALTLLCLIIVPLVIAYYAMGLDKSGLDSPFIYEHLDDIWQFTLTKVLKETGWILYNPYLGAPEVASWHYHSAAQTSALHSIIMLAMSPFFDSAITLQQTYFILNFPLIAITAYWACRLLCIARLPAISAALLFAFCTYRFNILIYSFLPNYFCIPLAMVAIIWTFQGKFDETLTAAKLPVAVKALLKNKSFLLGLFFIILIALSDGYYAFFSLLLFGCAGAIRLIVGGWKKPRILIPAILYIAVLVVVSLLIQLPLYQYKKSHHDEFYQNNIADPVLQKFPLESEVYSSSLKLLITPNQQHHVSALGHVGDRLVESSNAARKIAIPASITLGIFGTALLFLSFTLLMVPQLRRSVFADGGTTSEHNKSFIGLGDSLLAIIFFVFLASISGGLGTLIAFVFPTIRAYNRFPIFMEFALLLLGALIASRALSTFRRPAVIAAALVLITALGIYDQTPANVANRSPDIRPRVAQETAFVKQLESELPKDAMVYQFPYSQYLTNNKYYGWGSFNHIRLYLFSEHIHWSNGGSKNSPADNWNRRISKLPIDALLNEIQAVGFKALVIDRIVVKDDEFAKIKLALQALKLLVVEDPSGRFAHVLLPQANFKVSYSKDYTAIDSLTINAATPFDKNAYPELIDAEKLEHFLNDNRAPFPLRIERTQHPEIFKDVTLLTKGALRI
;
A
#
# COMPACT_ATOMS: atom_id res chain seq x y z
N MET A 1 -9.81 -23.71 -26.94
CA MET A 1 -9.82 -25.07 -26.36
C MET A 1 -9.80 -25.03 -24.81
N ILE A 2 -10.82 -24.44 -24.18
CA ILE A 2 -10.94 -24.41 -22.70
C ILE A 2 -11.91 -25.49 -22.18
N ALA A 3 -12.75 -26.09 -23.04
CA ALA A 3 -13.79 -27.01 -22.63
C ALA A 3 -13.81 -28.27 -23.50
N ASN A 4 -13.05 -29.30 -23.12
CA ASN A 4 -13.30 -30.66 -23.65
C ASN A 4 -14.07 -31.53 -22.65
N ASN A 5 -14.26 -31.07 -21.40
CA ASN A 5 -15.17 -31.70 -20.44
C ASN A 5 -15.55 -30.70 -19.32
N PRO A 6 -16.82 -30.25 -19.24
CA PRO A 6 -17.24 -29.26 -18.25
C PRO A 6 -17.08 -29.76 -16.80
N LYS A 7 -17.22 -31.07 -16.55
CA LYS A 7 -17.04 -31.66 -15.22
C LYS A 7 -15.60 -31.51 -14.71
N HIS A 8 -14.62 -31.77 -15.57
CA HIS A 8 -13.21 -31.59 -15.20
C HIS A 8 -12.85 -30.13 -14.95
N THR A 9 -13.44 -29.20 -15.70
CA THR A 9 -13.25 -27.76 -15.46
C THR A 9 -13.84 -27.34 -14.11
N ALA A 10 -15.06 -27.79 -13.79
CA ALA A 10 -15.69 -27.50 -12.50
C ALA A 10 -14.88 -28.06 -11.32
N LEU A 11 -14.42 -29.31 -11.42
CA LEU A 11 -13.57 -29.94 -10.40
C LEU A 11 -12.23 -29.19 -10.22
N THR A 12 -11.64 -28.73 -11.33
CA THR A 12 -10.39 -27.95 -11.27
C THR A 12 -10.59 -26.62 -10.56
N LEU A 13 -11.68 -25.90 -10.87
CA LEU A 13 -11.99 -24.63 -10.21
C LEU A 13 -12.29 -24.84 -8.72
N LEU A 14 -13.05 -25.88 -8.37
CA LEU A 14 -13.30 -26.23 -6.98
C LEU A 14 -11.99 -26.51 -6.22
N CYS A 15 -11.06 -27.26 -6.84
CA CYS A 15 -9.73 -27.51 -6.28
C CYS A 15 -8.94 -26.21 -6.05
N LEU A 16 -8.92 -25.31 -7.03
CA LEU A 16 -8.23 -24.01 -6.94
C LEU A 16 -8.89 -23.02 -5.96
N ILE A 17 -10.11 -23.30 -5.51
CA ILE A 17 -10.78 -22.54 -4.45
C ILE A 17 -10.49 -23.18 -3.09
N ILE A 18 -10.83 -24.47 -2.94
CA ILE A 18 -10.80 -25.15 -1.64
C ILE A 18 -9.36 -25.37 -1.17
N VAL A 19 -8.46 -25.86 -2.02
CA VAL A 19 -7.10 -26.23 -1.58
C VAL A 19 -6.33 -25.01 -1.07
N PRO A 20 -6.26 -23.86 -1.80
CA PRO A 20 -5.61 -22.67 -1.26
C PRO A 20 -6.27 -22.13 0.01
N LEU A 21 -7.60 -22.19 0.14
CA LEU A 21 -8.27 -21.74 1.36
C LEU A 21 -7.93 -22.62 2.56
N VAL A 22 -7.90 -23.95 2.40
CA VAL A 22 -7.54 -24.88 3.48
C VAL A 22 -6.09 -24.67 3.90
N ILE A 23 -5.16 -24.56 2.95
CA ILE A 23 -3.75 -24.31 3.28
C ILE A 23 -3.58 -22.95 3.94
N ALA A 24 -4.21 -21.89 3.41
CA ALA A 24 -4.17 -20.55 4.00
C ALA A 24 -4.77 -20.51 5.42
N TYR A 25 -5.85 -21.26 5.66
CA TYR A 25 -6.48 -21.36 6.98
C TYR A 25 -5.50 -21.85 8.04
N TYR A 26 -4.78 -22.94 7.78
CA TYR A 26 -3.78 -23.47 8.71
C TYR A 26 -2.50 -22.63 8.73
N ALA A 27 -2.01 -22.17 7.57
CA ALA A 27 -0.79 -21.36 7.49
C ALA A 27 -0.95 -20.06 8.28
N MET A 28 -2.09 -19.38 8.18
CA MET A 28 -2.37 -18.12 8.88
C MET A 28 -2.86 -18.32 10.34
N GLY A 29 -2.87 -19.56 10.83
CA GLY A 29 -3.26 -19.90 12.20
C GLY A 29 -4.72 -19.59 12.53
N LEU A 30 -5.64 -19.73 11.56
CA LEU A 30 -7.07 -19.46 11.77
C LEU A 30 -7.77 -20.56 12.59
N ASP A 31 -7.10 -21.70 12.80
CA ASP A 31 -7.48 -22.73 13.78
C ASP A 31 -7.25 -22.28 15.23
N LYS A 32 -6.38 -21.29 15.46
CA LYS A 32 -5.99 -20.80 16.78
C LYS A 32 -6.56 -19.42 17.10
N SER A 33 -6.67 -18.55 16.10
CA SER A 33 -7.14 -17.17 16.28
C SER A 33 -7.98 -16.70 15.10
N GLY A 34 -9.14 -16.11 15.40
CA GLY A 34 -10.08 -15.60 14.41
C GLY A 34 -9.55 -14.42 13.59
N LEU A 35 -10.38 -13.98 12.64
CA LEU A 35 -10.16 -12.84 11.74
C LEU A 35 -10.57 -11.49 12.39
N ASP A 36 -11.09 -11.53 13.61
CA ASP A 36 -11.38 -10.37 14.46
C ASP A 36 -10.10 -9.78 15.08
N SER A 37 -9.06 -10.61 15.25
CA SER A 37 -7.75 -10.19 15.75
C SER A 37 -6.76 -10.01 14.58
N PRO A 38 -6.13 -8.85 14.42
CA PRO A 38 -5.17 -8.58 13.35
C PRO A 38 -4.02 -9.60 13.27
N PHE A 39 -3.59 -9.94 12.05
CA PHE A 39 -2.37 -10.76 11.84
C PHE A 39 -1.11 -10.01 12.29
N ILE A 40 -1.07 -8.70 12.06
CA ILE A 40 0.01 -7.78 12.48
C ILE A 40 -0.67 -6.52 13.04
N TYR A 41 -0.15 -6.00 14.15
CA TYR A 41 -0.63 -4.78 14.82
C TYR A 41 0.52 -4.10 15.60
N GLU A 42 1.54 -3.70 14.87
CA GLU A 42 2.77 -3.16 15.40
C GLU A 42 2.67 -1.63 15.54
N HIS A 43 2.91 -0.88 14.44
CA HIS A 43 2.95 0.59 14.45
C HIS A 43 3.08 1.31 13.10
N LEU A 44 3.22 0.60 11.97
CA LEU A 44 3.62 1.19 10.68
C LEU A 44 2.46 1.09 9.66
N ASP A 45 2.76 0.65 8.44
CA ASP A 45 1.81 0.56 7.34
C ASP A 45 0.62 -0.35 7.68
N ASP A 46 0.74 -1.32 8.58
CA ASP A 46 -0.34 -2.18 9.02
C ASP A 46 -1.53 -1.39 9.60
N ILE A 47 -1.25 -0.44 10.51
CA ILE A 47 -2.26 0.45 11.09
C ILE A 47 -2.86 1.36 10.02
N TRP A 48 -2.02 1.86 9.10
CA TRP A 48 -2.49 2.67 7.98
C TRP A 48 -3.47 1.92 7.08
N GLN A 49 -3.19 0.66 6.75
CA GLN A 49 -4.08 -0.14 5.92
C GLN A 49 -5.43 -0.39 6.60
N PHE A 50 -5.46 -0.70 7.90
CA PHE A 50 -6.73 -0.83 8.63
C PHE A 50 -7.50 0.49 8.65
N THR A 51 -6.80 1.61 8.77
CA THR A 51 -7.39 2.95 8.76
C THR A 51 -8.02 3.27 7.40
N LEU A 52 -7.32 2.93 6.30
CA LEU A 52 -7.86 3.03 4.94
C LEU A 52 -9.09 2.15 4.74
N THR A 53 -9.07 0.93 5.26
CA THR A 53 -10.23 0.02 5.19
C THR A 53 -11.42 0.57 5.98
N LYS A 54 -11.18 1.14 7.16
CA LYS A 54 -12.24 1.77 7.97
C LYS A 54 -12.84 2.97 7.26
N VAL A 55 -12.02 3.89 6.76
CA VAL A 55 -12.53 5.08 6.06
C VAL A 55 -13.29 4.69 4.79
N LEU A 56 -12.81 3.69 4.05
CA LEU A 56 -13.49 3.16 2.87
C LEU A 56 -14.90 2.66 3.21
N LYS A 57 -15.06 1.96 4.34
CA LYS A 57 -16.36 1.48 4.82
C LYS A 57 -17.28 2.63 5.23
N GLU A 58 -16.74 3.68 5.83
CA GLU A 58 -17.52 4.79 6.38
C GLU A 58 -17.92 5.85 5.34
N THR A 59 -17.04 6.13 4.38
CA THR A 59 -17.20 7.26 3.43
C THR A 59 -17.32 6.81 1.98
N GLY A 60 -17.05 5.54 1.68
CA GLY A 60 -17.06 4.99 0.33
C GLY A 60 -15.77 5.22 -0.46
N TRP A 61 -14.80 6.00 0.05
CA TRP A 61 -13.50 6.17 -0.60
C TRP A 61 -12.37 6.50 0.39
N ILE A 62 -11.11 6.45 -0.07
CA ILE A 62 -9.93 6.47 0.80
C ILE A 62 -9.21 7.83 0.91
N LEU A 63 -9.65 8.86 0.21
CA LEU A 63 -8.88 10.12 0.09
C LEU A 63 -9.23 11.18 1.14
N TYR A 64 -10.37 11.03 1.82
CA TYR A 64 -10.83 11.96 2.85
C TYR A 64 -11.30 11.18 4.08
N ASN A 65 -10.95 11.67 5.25
CA ASN A 65 -11.43 11.14 6.52
C ASN A 65 -12.06 12.27 7.36
N PRO A 66 -13.39 12.24 7.59
CA PRO A 66 -14.08 13.26 8.36
C PRO A 66 -13.84 13.17 9.88
N TYR A 67 -13.28 12.05 10.37
CA TYR A 67 -13.08 11.76 11.79
C TYR A 67 -11.62 11.87 12.24
N LEU A 68 -10.72 12.29 11.36
CA LEU A 68 -9.30 12.55 11.67
C LEU A 68 -8.91 13.97 11.25
N GLY A 69 -7.84 14.50 11.83
CA GLY A 69 -7.30 15.82 11.50
C GLY A 69 -8.02 17.02 12.14
N ALA A 70 -8.79 16.81 13.22
CA ALA A 70 -9.50 17.89 13.92
C ALA A 70 -8.55 19.06 14.23
N PRO A 71 -8.99 20.32 14.09
CA PRO A 71 -10.39 20.77 13.93
C PRO A 71 -10.95 20.76 12.50
N GLU A 72 -10.15 20.38 11.50
CA GLU A 72 -10.62 20.19 10.12
C GLU A 72 -10.76 18.70 9.79
N VAL A 73 -11.06 18.39 8.53
CA VAL A 73 -11.09 17.01 8.04
C VAL A 73 -9.75 16.63 7.43
N ALA A 74 -9.33 15.38 7.60
CA ALA A 74 -8.11 14.89 6.99
C ALA A 74 -8.29 14.66 5.48
N SER A 75 -7.37 15.20 4.69
CA SER A 75 -7.21 14.91 3.26
C SER A 75 -5.91 14.14 3.05
N TRP A 76 -5.98 12.99 2.40
CA TRP A 76 -4.80 12.12 2.19
C TRP A 76 -4.28 12.18 0.75
N HIS A 77 -4.66 13.22 0.00
CA HIS A 77 -4.14 13.47 -1.35
C HIS A 77 -2.64 13.68 -1.39
N TYR A 78 -2.09 14.29 -0.34
CA TYR A 78 -0.66 14.48 -0.16
C TYR A 78 0.08 13.13 -0.20
N HIS A 79 -0.51 12.08 0.40
CA HIS A 79 0.10 10.75 0.52
C HIS A 79 -0.82 9.64 0.07
N SER A 80 -1.07 9.65 -1.23
CA SER A 80 -2.12 8.90 -1.89
C SER A 80 -1.62 7.63 -2.58
N ALA A 81 -0.58 6.97 -2.04
CA ALA A 81 -0.04 5.75 -2.65
C ALA A 81 -1.15 4.69 -2.86
N ALA A 82 -2.06 4.55 -1.89
CA ALA A 82 -3.22 3.65 -1.97
C ALA A 82 -4.22 4.01 -3.09
N GLN A 83 -4.27 5.26 -3.56
CA GLN A 83 -5.10 5.66 -4.71
C GLN A 83 -4.66 4.94 -5.99
N THR A 84 -3.37 4.61 -6.12
CA THR A 84 -2.85 3.84 -7.26
C THR A 84 -3.22 2.36 -7.21
N SER A 85 -3.92 1.93 -6.15
CA SER A 85 -4.38 0.56 -5.92
C SER A 85 -5.92 0.48 -5.86
N ALA A 86 -6.60 1.35 -6.60
CA ALA A 86 -8.05 1.57 -6.58
C ALA A 86 -8.91 0.29 -6.73
N LEU A 87 -8.45 -0.72 -7.47
CA LEU A 87 -9.18 -1.97 -7.65
C LEU A 87 -9.40 -2.70 -6.31
N HIS A 88 -8.41 -2.68 -5.42
CA HIS A 88 -8.53 -3.31 -4.11
C HIS A 88 -9.59 -2.60 -3.27
N SER A 89 -9.60 -1.26 -3.28
CA SER A 89 -10.63 -0.45 -2.62
C SER A 89 -12.03 -0.75 -3.18
N ILE A 90 -12.19 -0.86 -4.50
CA ILE A 90 -13.49 -1.19 -5.11
C ILE A 90 -13.99 -2.56 -4.66
N ILE A 91 -13.11 -3.57 -4.63
CA ILE A 91 -13.49 -4.92 -4.19
C ILE A 91 -13.85 -4.93 -2.71
N MET A 92 -13.04 -4.31 -1.85
CA MET A 92 -13.30 -4.24 -0.42
C MET A 92 -14.54 -3.41 -0.10
N LEU A 93 -14.83 -2.36 -0.86
CA LEU A 93 -16.07 -1.59 -0.74
C LEU A 93 -17.29 -2.47 -1.06
N ALA A 94 -17.22 -3.27 -2.12
CA ALA A 94 -18.29 -4.23 -2.46
C ALA A 94 -18.45 -5.33 -1.39
N MET A 95 -17.37 -5.69 -0.69
CA MET A 95 -17.40 -6.63 0.44
C MET A 95 -17.90 -5.99 1.74
N SER A 96 -17.75 -4.67 1.90
CA SER A 96 -17.97 -3.99 3.18
C SER A 96 -19.34 -4.17 3.85
N PRO A 97 -20.47 -4.38 3.12
CA PRO A 97 -21.77 -4.63 3.76
C PRO A 97 -21.84 -5.96 4.53
N PHE A 98 -20.93 -6.89 4.27
CA PHE A 98 -20.90 -8.22 4.90
C PHE A 98 -20.05 -8.29 6.17
N PHE A 99 -19.44 -7.18 6.61
CA PHE A 99 -18.52 -7.15 7.75
C PHE A 99 -18.74 -5.91 8.59
N ASP A 100 -18.85 -6.06 9.91
CA ASP A 100 -18.99 -4.93 10.83
C ASP A 100 -17.66 -4.22 11.09
N SER A 101 -16.57 -4.99 11.20
CA SER A 101 -15.22 -4.48 11.49
C SER A 101 -14.35 -4.36 10.24
N ALA A 102 -13.63 -3.22 10.14
CA ALA A 102 -12.61 -3.00 9.13
C ALA A 102 -11.46 -4.03 9.22
N ILE A 103 -11.13 -4.47 10.44
CA ILE A 103 -10.09 -5.49 10.68
C ILE A 103 -10.51 -6.81 10.03
N THR A 104 -11.71 -7.29 10.34
CA THR A 104 -12.23 -8.55 9.78
C THR A 104 -12.38 -8.49 8.27
N LEU A 105 -12.86 -7.36 7.73
CA LEU A 105 -12.96 -7.13 6.29
C LEU A 105 -11.60 -7.28 5.57
N GLN A 106 -10.58 -6.56 6.05
CA GLN A 106 -9.24 -6.57 5.45
C GLN A 106 -8.58 -7.96 5.53
N GLN A 107 -8.69 -8.62 6.69
CA GLN A 107 -8.10 -9.96 6.85
C GLN A 107 -8.82 -11.01 6.02
N THR A 108 -10.16 -10.93 5.92
CA THR A 108 -10.92 -11.81 5.03
C THR A 108 -10.55 -11.58 3.58
N TYR A 109 -10.40 -10.32 3.16
CA TYR A 109 -9.91 -9.98 1.82
C TYR A 109 -8.53 -10.59 1.55
N PHE A 110 -7.59 -10.49 2.49
CA PHE A 110 -6.29 -11.12 2.37
C PHE A 110 -6.41 -12.64 2.16
N ILE A 111 -7.23 -13.36 2.93
CA ILE A 111 -7.42 -14.81 2.81
C ILE A 111 -8.06 -15.20 1.47
N LEU A 112 -9.07 -14.46 1.01
CA LEU A 112 -9.74 -14.73 -0.28
C LEU A 112 -8.82 -14.51 -1.49
N ASN A 113 -7.70 -13.80 -1.32
CA ASN A 113 -6.75 -13.60 -2.40
C ASN A 113 -5.88 -14.83 -2.71
N PHE A 114 -5.73 -15.79 -1.80
CA PHE A 114 -5.05 -17.07 -2.11
C PHE A 114 -5.72 -17.82 -3.27
N PRO A 115 -7.03 -18.15 -3.21
CA PRO A 115 -7.70 -18.77 -4.33
C PRO A 115 -7.84 -17.84 -5.54
N LEU A 116 -7.99 -16.52 -5.34
CA LEU A 116 -8.08 -15.58 -6.47
C LEU A 116 -6.79 -15.58 -7.31
N ILE A 117 -5.62 -15.53 -6.66
CA ILE A 117 -4.31 -15.63 -7.32
C ILE A 117 -4.17 -16.99 -8.02
N ALA A 118 -4.55 -18.08 -7.36
CA ALA A 118 -4.50 -19.42 -7.97
C ALA A 118 -5.37 -19.50 -9.24
N ILE A 119 -6.60 -18.96 -9.19
CA ILE A 119 -7.52 -18.96 -10.33
C ILE A 119 -6.97 -18.13 -11.49
N THR A 120 -6.48 -16.92 -11.24
CA THR A 120 -5.95 -16.07 -12.33
C THR A 120 -4.65 -16.63 -12.91
N ALA A 121 -3.78 -17.20 -12.07
CA ALA A 121 -2.57 -17.91 -12.50
C ALA A 121 -2.89 -19.15 -13.36
N TYR A 122 -3.85 -19.97 -12.93
CA TYR A 122 -4.33 -21.10 -13.70
C TYR A 122 -4.91 -20.64 -15.03
N TRP A 123 -5.78 -19.61 -15.02
CA TRP A 123 -6.41 -19.10 -16.23
C TRP A 123 -5.38 -18.56 -17.22
N ALA A 124 -4.37 -17.84 -16.73
CA ALA A 124 -3.24 -17.38 -17.54
C ALA A 124 -2.48 -18.55 -18.19
N CYS A 125 -2.15 -19.59 -17.42
CA CYS A 125 -1.55 -20.81 -17.96
C CYS A 125 -2.41 -21.45 -19.06
N ARG A 126 -3.73 -21.52 -18.85
CA ARG A 126 -4.68 -22.08 -19.84
C ARG A 126 -4.77 -21.24 -21.10
N LEU A 127 -4.73 -19.91 -21.00
CA LEU A 127 -4.72 -18.98 -22.15
C LEU A 127 -3.41 -19.09 -22.97
N LEU A 128 -2.35 -19.59 -22.35
CA LEU A 128 -1.05 -19.86 -22.97
C LEU A 128 -0.84 -21.33 -23.32
N CYS A 129 -1.93 -22.11 -23.40
CA CYS A 129 -1.96 -23.50 -23.84
C CYS A 129 -1.16 -24.49 -22.97
N ILE A 130 -0.92 -24.17 -21.70
CA ILE A 130 -0.32 -25.09 -20.72
C ILE A 130 -1.32 -26.19 -20.34
N ALA A 131 -0.86 -27.43 -20.17
CA ALA A 131 -1.69 -28.57 -19.78
C ALA A 131 -2.30 -28.37 -18.37
N ARG A 132 -3.43 -29.04 -18.07
CA ARG A 132 -4.23 -28.73 -16.88
C ARG A 132 -3.45 -28.96 -15.58
N LEU A 133 -2.82 -30.12 -15.45
CA LEU A 133 -2.13 -30.50 -14.23
C LEU A 133 -0.89 -29.61 -13.95
N PRO A 134 0.01 -29.34 -14.92
CA PRO A 134 1.07 -28.35 -14.72
C PRO A 134 0.55 -26.94 -14.43
N ALA A 135 -0.57 -26.54 -15.05
CA ALA A 135 -1.20 -25.25 -14.76
C ALA A 135 -1.73 -25.15 -13.32
N ILE A 136 -2.31 -26.24 -12.77
CA ILE A 136 -2.72 -26.29 -11.35
C ILE A 136 -1.50 -26.17 -10.45
N SER A 137 -0.41 -26.90 -10.76
CA SER A 137 0.83 -26.84 -9.98
C SER A 137 1.43 -25.44 -9.93
N ALA A 138 1.61 -24.79 -11.09
CA ALA A 138 2.11 -23.42 -11.14
C ALA A 138 1.17 -22.42 -10.45
N ALA A 139 -0.15 -22.60 -10.58
CA ALA A 139 -1.13 -21.75 -9.93
C ALA A 139 -1.08 -21.82 -8.40
N LEU A 140 -0.98 -23.03 -7.85
CA LEU A 140 -0.89 -23.23 -6.41
C LEU A 140 0.45 -22.72 -5.87
N LEU A 141 1.58 -23.02 -6.54
CA LEU A 141 2.88 -22.48 -6.14
C LEU A 141 2.90 -20.95 -6.15
N PHE A 142 2.33 -20.32 -7.19
CA PHE A 142 2.28 -18.86 -7.29
C PHE A 142 1.39 -18.23 -6.22
N ALA A 143 0.32 -18.89 -5.79
CA ALA A 143 -0.56 -18.40 -4.73
C ALA A 143 0.10 -18.41 -3.34
N PHE A 144 1.16 -19.19 -3.14
CA PHE A 144 1.86 -19.37 -1.87
C PHE A 144 3.29 -18.82 -1.89
N CYS A 145 3.66 -17.98 -2.86
CA CYS A 145 4.99 -17.37 -2.87
C CYS A 145 5.26 -16.61 -1.55
N THR A 146 6.48 -16.76 -1.03
CA THR A 146 6.95 -16.19 0.24
C THR A 146 6.66 -14.69 0.34
N TYR A 147 6.68 -13.99 -0.79
CA TYR A 147 6.32 -12.57 -0.91
C TYR A 147 5.00 -12.23 -0.20
N ARG A 148 3.92 -13.04 -0.31
CA ARG A 148 2.63 -12.75 0.37
C ARG A 148 2.78 -12.63 1.88
N PHE A 149 3.68 -13.40 2.46
CA PHE A 149 3.90 -13.45 3.89
C PHE A 149 4.92 -12.39 4.34
N ASN A 150 6.00 -12.18 3.58
CA ASN A 150 7.05 -11.21 3.91
C ASN A 150 6.58 -9.76 3.87
N ILE A 151 5.53 -9.45 3.11
CA ILE A 151 4.99 -8.10 2.98
C ILE A 151 3.55 -7.97 3.51
N LEU A 152 3.18 -8.82 4.48
CA LEU A 152 1.85 -8.85 5.12
C LEU A 152 1.44 -7.51 5.75
N ILE A 153 2.41 -6.66 6.08
CA ILE A 153 2.20 -5.28 6.57
C ILE A 153 1.44 -4.40 5.55
N TYR A 154 1.50 -4.75 4.26
CA TYR A 154 0.75 -4.06 3.19
C TYR A 154 -0.49 -4.88 2.83
N SER A 155 -1.66 -4.25 2.76
CA SER A 155 -2.91 -4.98 2.49
C SER A 155 -3.22 -5.12 1.01
N PHE A 156 -2.72 -4.22 0.16
CA PHE A 156 -2.98 -4.27 -1.28
C PHE A 156 -1.86 -4.97 -2.05
N LEU A 157 -0.61 -4.63 -1.74
CA LEU A 157 0.57 -5.12 -2.46
C LEU A 157 0.70 -6.66 -2.55
N PRO A 158 0.47 -7.47 -1.49
CA PRO A 158 0.57 -8.93 -1.61
C PRO A 158 -0.57 -9.57 -2.41
N ASN A 159 -1.56 -8.81 -2.87
CA ASN A 159 -2.71 -9.29 -3.63
C ASN A 159 -2.50 -9.16 -5.15
N TYR A 160 -1.43 -9.78 -5.65
CA TYR A 160 -0.96 -9.67 -7.04
C TYR A 160 -1.74 -10.53 -8.08
N PHE A 161 -3.05 -10.76 -7.87
CA PHE A 161 -3.85 -11.63 -8.75
C PHE A 161 -3.97 -11.13 -10.20
N CYS A 162 -3.72 -9.84 -10.46
CA CYS A 162 -3.73 -9.29 -11.81
C CYS A 162 -2.45 -9.60 -12.62
N ILE A 163 -1.32 -9.92 -11.96
CA ILE A 163 -0.02 -10.14 -12.62
C ILE A 163 -0.08 -11.27 -13.66
N PRO A 164 -0.62 -12.47 -13.35
CA PRO A 164 -0.72 -13.54 -14.34
C PRO A 164 -1.50 -13.14 -15.59
N LEU A 165 -2.55 -12.33 -15.43
CA LEU A 165 -3.38 -11.88 -16.55
C LEU A 165 -2.63 -10.89 -17.44
N ALA A 166 -1.96 -9.89 -16.85
CA ALA A 166 -1.12 -8.95 -17.59
C ALA A 166 0.01 -9.68 -18.37
N MET A 167 0.60 -10.71 -17.76
CA MET A 167 1.62 -11.55 -18.38
C MET A 167 1.13 -12.25 -19.66
N VAL A 168 -0.15 -12.64 -19.74
CA VAL A 168 -0.72 -13.18 -20.99
C VAL A 168 -0.67 -12.16 -22.13
N ALA A 169 -1.06 -10.91 -21.88
CA ALA A 169 -1.05 -9.85 -22.89
C ALA A 169 0.38 -9.48 -23.33
N ILE A 170 1.32 -9.45 -22.38
CA ILE A 170 2.76 -9.26 -22.63
C ILE A 170 3.28 -10.38 -23.53
N ILE A 171 3.01 -11.64 -23.18
CA ILE A 171 3.47 -12.80 -23.96
C ILE A 171 2.82 -12.84 -25.35
N TRP A 172 1.52 -12.55 -25.49
CA TRP A 172 0.89 -12.46 -26.81
C TRP A 172 1.50 -11.37 -27.69
N THR A 173 2.01 -10.29 -27.08
CA THR A 173 2.76 -9.25 -27.78
C THR A 173 4.12 -9.78 -28.24
N PHE A 174 4.89 -10.44 -27.38
CA PHE A 174 6.15 -11.11 -27.74
C PHE A 174 5.97 -12.09 -28.91
N GLN A 175 4.99 -12.97 -28.80
CA GLN A 175 4.70 -14.01 -29.79
C GLN A 175 4.25 -13.45 -31.14
N GLY A 176 3.87 -12.18 -31.23
CA GLY A 176 3.32 -11.61 -32.46
C GLY A 176 1.94 -12.18 -32.79
N LYS A 177 1.13 -12.51 -31.77
CA LYS A 177 -0.18 -13.18 -31.93
C LYS A 177 -1.12 -12.44 -32.90
N PHE A 178 -0.95 -11.14 -33.06
CA PHE A 178 -1.81 -10.27 -33.88
C PHE A 178 -1.17 -9.84 -35.20
N ASP A 179 0.03 -10.33 -35.53
CA ASP A 179 0.78 -9.93 -36.71
C ASP A 179 -0.02 -10.11 -38.00
N GLU A 180 -0.57 -11.32 -38.18
CA GLU A 180 -1.31 -11.69 -39.38
C GLU A 180 -2.47 -10.73 -39.62
N THR A 181 -3.26 -10.44 -38.57
CA THR A 181 -4.37 -9.47 -38.62
C THR A 181 -3.90 -8.08 -39.05
N LEU A 182 -2.70 -7.66 -38.62
CA LEU A 182 -2.15 -6.34 -38.90
C LEU A 182 -1.48 -6.22 -40.27
N THR A 183 -1.03 -7.35 -40.82
CA THR A 183 -0.38 -7.41 -42.14
C THR A 183 -1.31 -7.79 -43.28
N ALA A 184 -2.49 -8.38 -42.99
CA ALA A 184 -3.42 -8.88 -44.00
C ALA A 184 -4.19 -7.79 -44.79
N ALA A 185 -4.28 -6.56 -44.26
CA ALA A 185 -5.08 -5.50 -44.88
C ALA A 185 -4.42 -4.11 -44.77
N LYS A 186 -5.02 -3.12 -45.45
CA LYS A 186 -4.69 -1.70 -45.27
C LYS A 186 -4.95 -1.28 -43.81
N LEU A 187 -4.14 -0.35 -43.31
CA LEU A 187 -4.06 0.00 -41.88
C LEU A 187 -5.41 0.26 -41.20
N PRO A 188 -6.35 1.08 -41.74
CA PRO A 188 -7.63 1.34 -41.07
C PRO A 188 -8.48 0.07 -40.88
N VAL A 189 -8.48 -0.81 -41.88
CA VAL A 189 -9.22 -2.08 -41.84
C VAL A 189 -8.55 -3.05 -40.87
N ALA A 190 -7.23 -3.12 -40.88
CA ALA A 190 -6.44 -3.96 -39.99
C ALA A 190 -6.62 -3.58 -38.51
N VAL A 191 -6.60 -2.28 -38.18
CA VAL A 191 -6.86 -1.79 -36.81
C VAL A 191 -8.30 -2.08 -36.39
N LYS A 192 -9.28 -1.88 -37.27
CA LYS A 192 -10.68 -2.24 -36.99
C LYS A 192 -10.85 -3.75 -36.74
N ALA A 193 -10.11 -4.59 -37.47
CA ALA A 193 -10.10 -6.04 -37.25
C ALA A 193 -9.44 -6.40 -35.91
N LEU A 194 -8.33 -5.75 -35.55
CA LEU A 194 -7.67 -5.91 -34.26
C LEU A 194 -8.62 -5.55 -33.09
N LEU A 195 -9.34 -4.43 -33.19
CA LEU A 195 -10.30 -3.99 -32.18
C LEU A 195 -11.55 -4.88 -32.08
N LYS A 196 -11.74 -5.82 -33.00
CA LYS A 196 -12.77 -6.88 -32.91
C LYS A 196 -12.19 -8.22 -32.44
N ASN A 197 -10.87 -8.35 -32.36
CA ASN A 197 -10.23 -9.59 -31.95
C ASN A 197 -10.44 -9.82 -30.44
N LYS A 198 -11.12 -10.92 -30.09
CA LYS A 198 -11.46 -11.26 -28.71
C LYS A 198 -10.23 -11.39 -27.79
N SER A 199 -9.11 -11.90 -28.30
CA SER A 199 -7.86 -12.00 -27.51
C SER A 199 -7.23 -10.62 -27.28
N PHE A 200 -7.30 -9.73 -28.28
CA PHE A 200 -6.80 -8.36 -28.11
C PHE A 200 -7.64 -7.58 -27.09
N LEU A 201 -8.97 -7.66 -27.20
CA LEU A 201 -9.89 -7.04 -26.23
C LEU A 201 -9.73 -7.61 -24.82
N LEU A 202 -9.54 -8.93 -24.69
CA LEU A 202 -9.23 -9.54 -23.40
C LEU A 202 -7.89 -9.06 -22.83
N GLY A 203 -6.87 -8.91 -23.69
CA GLY A 203 -5.60 -8.31 -23.32
C GLY A 203 -5.78 -6.87 -22.80
N LEU A 204 -6.54 -6.03 -23.51
CA LEU A 204 -6.87 -4.67 -23.06
C LEU A 204 -7.54 -4.66 -21.68
N PHE A 205 -8.49 -5.56 -21.46
CA PHE A 205 -9.12 -5.71 -20.15
C PHE A 205 -8.10 -6.06 -19.06
N PHE A 206 -7.16 -6.98 -19.32
CA PHE A 206 -6.08 -7.28 -18.38
C PHE A 206 -5.17 -6.09 -18.10
N ILE A 207 -4.93 -5.23 -19.09
CA ILE A 207 -4.14 -4.00 -18.91
C ILE A 207 -4.86 -3.00 -18.02
N ILE A 208 -6.17 -2.83 -18.23
CA ILE A 208 -6.99 -1.96 -17.38
C ILE A 208 -6.97 -2.49 -15.93
N LEU A 209 -7.12 -3.80 -15.73
CA LEU A 209 -7.07 -4.40 -14.40
C LEU A 209 -5.73 -4.19 -13.69
N ILE A 210 -4.59 -4.43 -14.36
CA ILE A 210 -3.28 -4.25 -13.71
C ILE A 210 -2.98 -2.76 -13.43
N ALA A 211 -3.44 -1.85 -14.28
CA ALA A 211 -3.31 -0.41 -14.07
C ALA A 211 -4.15 0.10 -12.88
N LEU A 212 -5.31 -0.54 -12.62
CA LEU A 212 -6.15 -0.25 -11.45
C LEU A 212 -5.69 -0.96 -10.18
N SER A 213 -4.94 -2.05 -10.30
CA SER A 213 -4.53 -2.90 -9.18
C SER A 213 -3.40 -2.30 -8.37
N ASP A 214 -2.30 -1.87 -9.00
CA ASP A 214 -1.19 -1.29 -8.26
C ASP A 214 -0.24 -0.49 -9.17
N GLY A 215 0.22 0.68 -8.69
CA GLY A 215 1.12 1.55 -9.43
C GLY A 215 2.48 0.93 -9.76
N TYR A 216 3.06 0.10 -8.89
CA TYR A 216 4.30 -0.63 -9.20
C TYR A 216 4.06 -1.68 -10.28
N TYR A 217 2.98 -2.46 -10.18
CA TYR A 217 2.70 -3.51 -11.14
C TYR A 217 2.30 -2.98 -12.52
N ALA A 218 1.62 -1.83 -12.57
CA ALA A 218 1.39 -1.09 -13.80
C ALA A 218 2.71 -0.65 -14.45
N PHE A 219 3.62 -0.06 -13.67
CA PHE A 219 4.93 0.37 -14.17
C PHE A 219 5.79 -0.81 -14.65
N PHE A 220 5.83 -1.91 -13.91
CA PHE A 220 6.55 -3.11 -14.33
C PHE A 220 5.96 -3.75 -15.60
N SER A 221 4.63 -3.74 -15.74
CA SER A 221 3.97 -4.16 -16.97
C SER A 221 4.33 -3.25 -18.15
N LEU A 222 4.41 -1.92 -17.92
CA LEU A 222 4.87 -0.96 -18.92
C LEU A 222 6.29 -1.28 -19.39
N LEU A 223 7.22 -1.57 -18.47
CA LEU A 223 8.59 -1.97 -18.83
C LEU A 223 8.63 -3.25 -19.67
N LEU A 224 7.79 -4.24 -19.32
CA LEU A 224 7.70 -5.50 -20.08
C LEU A 224 7.06 -5.32 -21.47
N PHE A 225 6.07 -4.44 -21.62
CA PHE A 225 5.57 -4.06 -22.95
C PHE A 225 6.61 -3.31 -23.78
N GLY A 226 7.40 -2.44 -23.13
CA GLY A 226 8.54 -1.78 -23.76
C GLY A 226 9.58 -2.78 -24.26
N CYS A 227 9.96 -3.76 -23.41
CA CYS A 227 10.85 -4.85 -23.76
C CYS A 227 10.29 -5.70 -24.92
N ALA A 228 9.02 -6.09 -24.84
CA ALA A 228 8.33 -6.80 -25.91
C ALA A 228 8.39 -5.98 -27.21
N GLY A 229 7.98 -4.72 -27.18
CA GLY A 229 8.02 -3.81 -28.34
C GLY A 229 9.42 -3.67 -28.96
N ALA A 230 10.47 -3.54 -28.14
CA ALA A 230 11.86 -3.46 -28.60
C ALA A 230 12.31 -4.76 -29.29
N ILE A 231 11.99 -5.92 -28.72
CA ILE A 231 12.32 -7.21 -29.34
C ILE A 231 11.53 -7.39 -30.65
N ARG A 232 10.26 -7.00 -30.68
CA ARG A 232 9.44 -7.00 -31.91
C ARG A 232 10.00 -6.06 -32.97
N LEU A 233 10.53 -4.89 -32.58
CA LEU A 233 11.19 -3.95 -33.49
C LEU A 233 12.40 -4.60 -34.17
N ILE A 234 13.25 -5.26 -33.39
CA ILE A 234 14.47 -5.93 -33.87
C ILE A 234 14.15 -7.10 -34.81
N VAL A 235 13.18 -7.94 -34.44
CA VAL A 235 12.87 -9.19 -35.18
C VAL A 235 12.14 -8.95 -36.50
N GLY A 236 11.52 -7.78 -36.69
CA GLY A 236 10.88 -7.44 -37.97
C GLY A 236 10.13 -6.12 -38.01
N GLY A 237 9.89 -5.49 -36.84
CA GLY A 237 9.12 -4.26 -36.73
C GLY A 237 9.79 -3.07 -37.42
N TRP A 238 11.11 -3.05 -37.54
CA TRP A 238 11.82 -2.01 -38.30
C TRP A 238 11.36 -1.95 -39.76
N LYS A 239 11.10 -3.11 -40.38
CA LYS A 239 10.60 -3.20 -41.77
C LYS A 239 9.08 -3.13 -41.84
N LYS A 240 8.39 -3.61 -40.81
CA LYS A 240 6.92 -3.69 -40.74
C LYS A 240 6.43 -3.06 -39.42
N PRO A 241 6.44 -1.72 -39.30
CA PRO A 241 6.13 -1.04 -38.03
C PRO A 241 4.71 -1.32 -37.51
N ARG A 242 3.79 -1.77 -38.38
CA ARG A 242 2.43 -2.17 -38.01
C ARG A 242 2.40 -3.24 -36.93
N ILE A 243 3.40 -4.12 -36.84
CA ILE A 243 3.43 -5.18 -35.80
C ILE A 243 3.65 -4.63 -34.38
N LEU A 244 4.01 -3.35 -34.25
CA LEU A 244 4.20 -2.67 -32.97
C LEU A 244 2.88 -2.11 -32.41
N ILE A 245 1.82 -2.06 -33.21
CA ILE A 245 0.52 -1.48 -32.82
C ILE A 245 -0.04 -2.11 -31.53
N PRO A 246 -0.01 -3.43 -31.31
CA PRO A 246 -0.52 -4.01 -30.07
C PRO A 246 0.24 -3.51 -28.84
N ALA A 247 1.58 -3.48 -28.91
CA ALA A 247 2.42 -2.97 -27.81
C ALA A 247 2.11 -1.50 -27.53
N ILE A 248 2.04 -0.67 -28.58
CA ILE A 248 1.75 0.77 -28.45
C ILE A 248 0.37 1.01 -27.84
N LEU A 249 -0.66 0.28 -28.28
CA LEU A 249 -2.02 0.43 -27.75
C LEU A 249 -2.12 -0.05 -26.30
N TYR A 250 -1.47 -1.16 -25.93
CA TYR A 250 -1.43 -1.61 -24.54
C TYR A 250 -0.70 -0.60 -23.65
N ILE A 251 0.44 -0.07 -24.08
CA ILE A 251 1.17 0.99 -23.36
C ILE A 251 0.31 2.24 -23.21
N ALA A 252 -0.32 2.70 -24.29
CA ALA A 252 -1.17 3.88 -24.28
C ALA A 252 -2.34 3.73 -23.31
N VAL A 253 -3.04 2.59 -23.34
CA VAL A 253 -4.16 2.32 -22.43
C VAL A 253 -3.68 2.24 -20.97
N LEU A 254 -2.56 1.56 -20.71
CA LEU A 254 -1.98 1.49 -19.37
C LEU A 254 -1.68 2.89 -18.82
N VAL A 255 -1.00 3.73 -19.61
CA VAL A 255 -0.64 5.09 -19.23
C VAL A 255 -1.88 5.96 -19.02
N VAL A 256 -2.84 5.92 -19.96
CA VAL A 256 -4.09 6.71 -19.84
C VAL A 256 -4.87 6.32 -18.59
N VAL A 257 -5.07 5.03 -18.33
CA VAL A 257 -5.77 4.57 -17.12
C VAL A 257 -5.02 5.01 -15.86
N SER A 258 -3.69 4.86 -15.84
CA SER A 258 -2.86 5.26 -14.69
C SER A 258 -2.91 6.77 -14.43
N LEU A 259 -2.99 7.59 -15.48
CA LEU A 259 -3.14 9.05 -15.36
C LEU A 259 -4.54 9.44 -14.89
N LEU A 260 -5.58 8.77 -15.37
CA LEU A 260 -6.97 9.01 -14.95
C LEU A 260 -7.17 8.71 -13.46
N ILE A 261 -6.58 7.63 -12.94
CA ILE A 261 -6.62 7.30 -11.50
C ILE A 261 -5.97 8.39 -10.64
N GLN A 262 -4.91 9.01 -11.16
CA GLN A 262 -4.16 10.08 -10.48
C GLN A 262 -4.77 11.47 -10.65
N LEU A 263 -5.80 11.65 -11.50
CA LEU A 263 -6.40 12.94 -11.78
C LEU A 263 -6.86 13.70 -10.53
N PRO A 264 -7.55 13.08 -9.54
CA PRO A 264 -7.95 13.77 -8.31
C PRO A 264 -6.75 14.31 -7.52
N LEU A 265 -5.61 13.59 -7.56
CA LEU A 265 -4.38 13.98 -6.86
C LEU A 265 -3.76 15.22 -7.49
N TYR A 266 -3.72 15.28 -8.83
CA TYR A 266 -3.25 16.46 -9.55
C TYR A 266 -4.15 17.68 -9.33
N GLN A 267 -5.47 17.48 -9.31
CA GLN A 267 -6.42 18.55 -9.03
C GLN A 267 -6.25 19.09 -7.61
N TYR A 268 -6.15 18.21 -6.62
CA TYR A 268 -5.93 18.60 -5.23
C TYR A 268 -4.60 19.33 -5.05
N LYS A 269 -3.51 18.79 -5.61
CA LYS A 269 -2.18 19.43 -5.55
C LYS A 269 -2.17 20.83 -6.16
N LYS A 270 -2.98 21.07 -7.20
CA LYS A 270 -3.12 22.40 -7.82
C LYS A 270 -3.91 23.35 -6.93
N SER A 271 -5.00 22.90 -6.29
CA SER A 271 -5.84 23.75 -5.44
C SER A 271 -5.26 23.98 -4.04
N HIS A 272 -4.39 23.09 -3.55
CA HIS A 272 -3.76 23.16 -2.23
C HIS A 272 -2.22 23.25 -2.37
N HIS A 273 -1.76 24.11 -3.28
CA HIS A 273 -0.34 24.21 -3.64
C HIS A 273 0.58 24.35 -2.42
N ASP A 274 0.19 25.16 -1.44
CA ASP A 274 1.00 25.44 -0.26
C ASP A 274 1.26 24.21 0.60
N GLU A 275 0.35 23.23 0.66
CA GLU A 275 0.60 21.97 1.36
C GLU A 275 1.86 21.27 0.77
N PHE A 276 1.94 21.20 -0.56
CA PHE A 276 3.01 20.50 -1.28
C PHE A 276 4.29 21.35 -1.45
N TYR A 277 4.14 22.68 -1.44
CA TYR A 277 5.21 23.65 -1.71
C TYR A 277 5.26 24.71 -0.62
N GLN A 278 5.83 24.34 0.53
CA GLN A 278 6.04 25.26 1.65
C GLN A 278 7.02 26.37 1.24
N ASN A 279 6.57 27.63 1.28
CA ASN A 279 7.34 28.79 0.81
C ASN A 279 7.82 28.65 -0.65
N ASN A 280 6.99 28.06 -1.54
CA ASN A 280 7.32 27.74 -2.93
C ASN A 280 8.45 26.72 -3.12
N ILE A 281 8.84 26.01 -2.05
CA ILE A 281 9.83 24.94 -2.09
C ILE A 281 9.10 23.60 -1.92
N ALA A 282 9.31 22.67 -2.86
CA ALA A 282 8.70 21.34 -2.79
C ALA A 282 9.13 20.61 -1.52
N ASP A 283 8.18 20.05 -0.78
CA ASP A 283 8.47 19.32 0.45
C ASP A 283 9.47 18.19 0.18
N PRO A 284 10.63 18.15 0.87
CA PRO A 284 11.67 17.14 0.65
C PRO A 284 11.17 15.70 0.78
N VAL A 285 10.13 15.45 1.58
CA VAL A 285 9.58 14.12 1.81
C VAL A 285 8.84 13.57 0.58
N LEU A 286 8.38 14.44 -0.31
CA LEU A 286 7.76 14.06 -1.59
C LEU A 286 8.78 13.85 -2.70
N GLN A 287 10.00 14.32 -2.54
CA GLN A 287 11.04 14.16 -3.54
C GLN A 287 11.51 12.71 -3.58
N LYS A 288 11.67 12.18 -4.79
CA LYS A 288 12.17 10.83 -5.06
C LYS A 288 13.50 10.92 -5.76
N PHE A 289 14.48 10.19 -5.27
CA PHE A 289 15.83 10.19 -5.80
C PHE A 289 16.15 8.90 -6.55
N PRO A 290 16.90 8.96 -7.66
CA PRO A 290 17.34 7.76 -8.38
C PRO A 290 18.04 6.73 -7.48
N LEU A 291 18.81 7.20 -6.48
CA LEU A 291 19.45 6.35 -5.47
C LEU A 291 18.49 5.38 -4.77
N GLU A 292 17.23 5.76 -4.58
CA GLU A 292 16.25 4.90 -3.92
C GLU A 292 16.03 3.60 -4.71
N SER A 293 16.18 3.62 -6.04
CA SER A 293 16.11 2.41 -6.86
C SER A 293 17.27 1.44 -6.62
N GLU A 294 18.45 1.96 -6.27
CA GLU A 294 19.58 1.13 -5.85
C GLU A 294 19.34 0.55 -4.46
N VAL A 295 18.84 1.37 -3.53
CA VAL A 295 18.51 0.94 -2.16
C VAL A 295 17.48 -0.19 -2.18
N TYR A 296 16.38 -0.01 -2.92
CA TYR A 296 15.29 -0.97 -3.04
C TYR A 296 15.45 -1.89 -4.26
N SER A 297 16.68 -2.19 -4.67
CA SER A 297 17.01 -3.24 -5.63
C SER A 297 17.24 -4.58 -4.93
N SER A 298 17.01 -5.68 -5.64
CA SER A 298 17.39 -7.02 -5.20
C SER A 298 18.85 -7.34 -5.56
N SER A 299 19.27 -8.57 -5.31
CA SER A 299 20.52 -9.16 -5.78
C SER A 299 20.31 -10.63 -6.05
N LEU A 300 21.23 -11.29 -6.76
CA LEU A 300 21.14 -12.76 -6.92
C LEU A 300 21.08 -13.46 -5.56
N LYS A 301 21.85 -13.00 -4.56
CA LYS A 301 21.82 -13.53 -3.19
C LYS A 301 20.42 -13.41 -2.57
N LEU A 302 19.80 -12.24 -2.67
CA LEU A 302 18.46 -12.00 -2.09
C LEU A 302 17.35 -12.74 -2.84
N LEU A 303 17.53 -13.07 -4.12
CA LEU A 303 16.57 -13.86 -4.89
C LEU A 303 16.63 -15.36 -4.51
N ILE A 304 17.83 -15.92 -4.39
CA ILE A 304 18.01 -17.36 -4.14
C ILE A 304 18.07 -17.71 -2.64
N THR A 305 18.01 -16.70 -1.77
CA THR A 305 18.04 -16.93 -0.33
C THR A 305 16.84 -17.77 0.09
N PRO A 306 17.04 -18.87 0.83
CA PRO A 306 15.93 -19.54 1.49
C PRO A 306 15.21 -18.57 2.43
N ASN A 307 13.95 -18.86 2.71
CA ASN A 307 13.19 -18.13 3.70
C ASN A 307 13.93 -18.19 5.07
N GLN A 308 14.16 -17.04 5.71
CA GLN A 308 14.81 -16.97 7.02
C GLN A 308 14.00 -17.73 8.09
N GLN A 309 12.68 -17.84 7.89
CA GLN A 309 11.75 -18.56 8.74
C GLN A 309 11.34 -19.91 8.12
N HIS A 310 12.26 -20.59 7.42
CA HIS A 310 11.99 -21.89 6.79
C HIS A 310 11.68 -22.98 7.84
N HIS A 311 10.80 -23.93 7.47
CA HIS A 311 10.48 -25.12 8.31
C HIS A 311 11.66 -26.05 8.61
N VAL A 312 12.79 -25.85 7.94
CA VAL A 312 14.02 -26.61 8.10
C VAL A 312 15.06 -25.61 8.56
N SER A 313 15.39 -25.65 9.85
CA SER A 313 16.21 -24.62 10.49
C SER A 313 17.54 -24.40 9.76
N ALA A 314 18.20 -25.45 9.27
CA ALA A 314 19.44 -25.33 8.51
C ALA A 314 19.30 -24.43 7.26
N LEU A 315 18.17 -24.51 6.54
CA LEU A 315 17.90 -23.64 5.39
C LEU A 315 17.63 -22.20 5.84
N GLY A 316 16.92 -22.00 6.96
CA GLY A 316 16.73 -20.68 7.57
C GLY A 316 18.06 -20.00 7.91
N HIS A 317 18.99 -20.72 8.55
CA HIS A 317 20.33 -20.20 8.88
C HIS A 317 21.16 -19.84 7.62
N VAL A 318 21.02 -20.60 6.53
CA VAL A 318 21.63 -20.24 5.24
C VAL A 318 21.01 -18.95 4.71
N GLY A 319 19.69 -18.81 4.84
CA GLY A 319 18.96 -17.60 4.50
C GLY A 319 19.47 -16.37 5.26
N ASP A 320 19.61 -16.49 6.59
CA ASP A 320 20.13 -15.42 7.44
C ASP A 320 21.53 -14.98 6.99
N ARG A 321 22.46 -15.94 6.78
CA ARG A 321 23.82 -15.62 6.33
C ARG A 321 23.86 -14.92 4.97
N LEU A 322 22.98 -15.30 4.04
CA LEU A 322 22.91 -14.66 2.72
C LEU A 322 22.37 -13.23 2.81
N VAL A 323 21.33 -13.01 3.62
CA VAL A 323 20.75 -11.68 3.86
C VAL A 323 21.75 -10.79 4.60
N GLU A 324 22.37 -11.28 5.68
CA GLU A 324 23.40 -10.58 6.44
C GLU A 324 24.59 -10.19 5.55
N SER A 325 25.12 -11.14 4.77
CA SER A 325 26.21 -10.88 3.83
C SER A 325 25.82 -9.85 2.76
N SER A 326 24.58 -9.89 2.26
CA SER A 326 24.09 -8.90 1.30
C SER A 326 23.96 -7.52 1.94
N ASN A 327 23.47 -7.44 3.18
CA ASN A 327 23.27 -6.19 3.90
C ASN A 327 24.58 -5.58 4.41
N ALA A 328 25.58 -6.39 4.75
CA ALA A 328 26.91 -5.90 5.13
C ALA A 328 27.60 -5.09 4.02
N ALA A 329 27.25 -5.34 2.75
CA ALA A 329 27.76 -4.57 1.60
C ALA A 329 26.93 -3.32 1.29
N ARG A 330 25.79 -3.10 1.96
CA ARG A 330 24.85 -2.02 1.68
C ARG A 330 24.91 -0.95 2.77
N LYS A 331 24.78 0.31 2.36
CA LYS A 331 24.62 1.44 3.30
C LYS A 331 23.28 1.38 4.05
N ILE A 332 22.23 0.90 3.37
CA ILE A 332 20.89 0.75 3.92
C ILE A 332 20.50 -0.72 3.75
N ALA A 333 20.31 -1.40 4.88
CA ALA A 333 19.87 -2.79 4.90
C ALA A 333 18.43 -2.88 4.40
N ILE A 334 18.14 -3.96 3.67
CA ILE A 334 16.78 -4.27 3.20
C ILE A 334 16.45 -5.74 3.48
N PRO A 335 15.17 -6.07 3.69
CA PRO A 335 14.73 -7.45 3.78
C PRO A 335 14.72 -8.12 2.40
N ALA A 336 14.82 -9.45 2.38
CA ALA A 336 14.54 -10.25 1.18
C ALA A 336 13.02 -10.28 0.92
N SER A 337 12.52 -9.31 0.15
CA SER A 337 11.08 -9.21 -0.13
C SER A 337 10.56 -10.41 -0.92
N ILE A 338 11.29 -10.85 -1.95
CA ILE A 338 10.90 -11.97 -2.82
C ILE A 338 12.04 -12.98 -2.86
N THR A 339 11.78 -14.16 -2.31
CA THR A 339 12.65 -15.33 -2.38
C THR A 339 12.05 -16.33 -3.36
N LEU A 340 12.86 -16.83 -4.29
CA LEU A 340 12.40 -17.78 -5.33
C LEU A 340 12.25 -19.22 -4.79
N GLY A 341 12.79 -19.46 -3.59
CA GLY A 341 12.87 -20.79 -3.00
C GLY A 341 13.68 -21.77 -3.83
N ILE A 342 13.61 -23.05 -3.47
CA ILE A 342 14.42 -24.08 -4.12
C ILE A 342 14.00 -24.26 -5.58
N PHE A 343 12.70 -24.35 -5.86
CA PHE A 343 12.20 -24.60 -7.21
C PHE A 343 12.35 -23.40 -8.14
N GLY A 344 12.00 -22.20 -7.69
CA GLY A 344 12.20 -20.98 -8.48
C GLY A 344 13.68 -20.72 -8.76
N THR A 345 14.56 -20.97 -7.79
CA THR A 345 16.02 -20.90 -7.97
C THR A 345 16.52 -21.90 -9.02
N ALA A 346 16.09 -23.17 -8.95
CA ALA A 346 16.45 -24.18 -9.94
C ALA A 346 15.98 -23.79 -11.36
N LEU A 347 14.76 -23.26 -11.48
CA LEU A 347 14.20 -22.76 -12.74
C LEU A 347 14.96 -21.52 -13.25
N LEU A 348 15.44 -20.65 -12.36
CA LEU A 348 16.24 -19.48 -12.72
C LEU A 348 17.55 -19.92 -13.36
N PHE A 349 18.30 -20.83 -12.71
CA PHE A 349 19.54 -21.35 -13.29
C PHE A 349 19.31 -22.16 -14.57
N LEU A 350 18.21 -22.92 -14.64
CA LEU A 350 17.80 -23.57 -15.88
C LEU A 350 17.55 -22.54 -16.98
N SER A 351 16.86 -21.44 -16.70
CA SER A 351 16.58 -20.39 -17.68
C SER A 351 17.88 -19.77 -18.25
N PHE A 352 18.87 -19.51 -17.40
CA PHE A 352 20.19 -19.04 -17.83
C PHE A 352 20.93 -20.09 -18.65
N THR A 353 20.84 -21.36 -18.27
CA THR A 353 21.42 -22.46 -19.04
C THR A 353 20.78 -22.57 -20.43
N LEU A 354 19.45 -22.44 -20.53
CA LEU A 354 18.74 -22.44 -21.81
C LEU A 354 19.06 -21.21 -22.66
N LEU A 355 19.36 -20.06 -22.06
CA LEU A 355 19.85 -18.88 -22.77
C LEU A 355 21.26 -19.09 -23.33
N MET A 356 22.15 -19.72 -22.56
CA MET A 356 23.56 -19.93 -22.92
C MET A 356 23.82 -21.15 -23.81
N VAL A 357 22.93 -22.16 -23.79
CA VAL A 357 23.12 -23.43 -24.52
C VAL A 357 21.99 -23.64 -25.54
N PRO A 358 22.13 -23.12 -26.78
CA PRO A 358 21.08 -23.19 -27.80
C PRO A 358 20.69 -24.62 -28.20
N GLN A 359 21.59 -25.59 -28.06
CA GLN A 359 21.31 -27.02 -28.32
C GLN A 359 20.31 -27.55 -27.29
N LEU A 360 20.53 -27.26 -26.00
CA LEU A 360 19.62 -27.64 -24.92
C LEU A 360 18.28 -26.94 -25.08
N ARG A 361 18.28 -25.62 -25.33
CA ARG A 361 17.07 -24.85 -25.62
C ARG A 361 16.24 -25.45 -26.74
N ARG A 362 16.89 -25.78 -27.86
CA ARG A 362 16.23 -26.45 -28.99
C ARG A 362 15.67 -27.81 -28.59
N SER A 363 16.37 -28.61 -27.79
CA SER A 363 15.84 -29.91 -27.34
C SER A 363 14.63 -29.77 -26.40
N VAL A 364 14.63 -28.78 -25.50
CA VAL A 364 13.57 -28.56 -24.52
C VAL A 364 12.33 -27.92 -25.15
N PHE A 365 12.53 -27.06 -26.15
CA PHE A 365 11.46 -26.38 -26.86
C PHE A 365 11.17 -26.96 -28.26
N ALA A 366 11.79 -28.08 -28.63
CA ALA A 366 11.59 -28.71 -29.93
C ALA A 366 10.09 -28.99 -30.13
N ASP A 367 9.51 -28.31 -31.13
CA ASP A 367 8.16 -28.60 -31.57
C ASP A 367 8.24 -29.79 -32.53
N GLY A 368 7.66 -30.93 -32.14
CA GLY A 368 7.56 -32.13 -32.98
C GLY A 368 6.56 -32.00 -34.15
N GLY A 369 6.24 -30.77 -34.55
CA GLY A 369 5.27 -30.44 -35.59
C GLY A 369 5.83 -29.40 -36.53
N THR A 370 5.62 -29.65 -37.82
CA THR A 370 5.85 -28.76 -38.97
C THR A 370 5.00 -27.49 -38.90
N THR A 371 5.18 -26.64 -37.90
CA THR A 371 4.55 -25.31 -37.86
C THR A 371 5.48 -24.28 -38.45
N SER A 372 5.36 -24.20 -39.78
CA SER A 372 5.52 -23.01 -40.61
C SER A 372 6.85 -22.25 -40.51
N GLU A 373 7.78 -22.65 -41.36
CA GLU A 373 8.91 -21.81 -41.81
C GLU A 373 8.48 -20.44 -42.39
N HIS A 374 7.18 -20.13 -42.49
CA HIS A 374 6.66 -18.94 -43.18
C HIS A 374 6.55 -17.66 -42.34
N ASN A 375 6.79 -17.67 -41.02
CA ASN A 375 6.73 -16.42 -40.24
C ASN A 375 8.00 -16.17 -39.42
N LYS A 376 9.02 -15.59 -40.07
CA LYS A 376 10.32 -15.22 -39.48
C LYS A 376 10.22 -14.33 -38.22
N SER A 377 9.06 -13.72 -37.95
CA SER A 377 8.83 -12.87 -36.78
C SER A 377 8.15 -13.55 -35.60
N PHE A 378 7.72 -14.81 -35.69
CA PHE A 378 7.10 -15.50 -34.56
C PHE A 378 8.13 -15.84 -33.48
N ILE A 379 7.77 -15.66 -32.21
CA ILE A 379 8.61 -15.99 -31.05
C ILE A 379 7.88 -17.05 -30.23
N GLY A 380 8.53 -18.18 -29.94
CA GLY A 380 7.92 -19.25 -29.13
C GLY A 380 7.61 -18.83 -27.70
N LEU A 381 6.71 -19.56 -27.01
CA LEU A 381 6.40 -19.28 -25.60
C LEU A 381 7.65 -19.40 -24.71
N GLY A 382 8.45 -20.46 -24.88
CA GLY A 382 9.68 -20.65 -24.12
C GLY A 382 10.66 -19.48 -24.28
N ASP A 383 10.86 -19.03 -25.52
CA ASP A 383 11.73 -17.91 -25.84
C ASP A 383 11.23 -16.58 -25.25
N SER A 384 9.91 -16.37 -25.30
CA SER A 384 9.28 -15.20 -24.67
C SER A 384 9.52 -15.20 -23.15
N LEU A 385 9.38 -16.36 -22.50
CA LEU A 385 9.62 -16.49 -21.06
C LEU A 385 11.08 -16.25 -20.69
N LEU A 386 12.02 -16.83 -21.45
CA LEU A 386 13.46 -16.60 -21.23
C LEU A 386 13.82 -15.11 -21.34
N ALA A 387 13.28 -14.41 -22.34
CA ALA A 387 13.48 -12.97 -22.50
C ALA A 387 12.92 -12.16 -21.33
N ILE A 388 11.70 -12.51 -20.87
CA ILE A 388 11.07 -11.85 -19.72
C ILE A 388 11.88 -12.09 -18.44
N ILE A 389 12.24 -13.34 -18.14
CA ILE A 389 13.02 -13.71 -16.94
C ILE A 389 14.34 -12.94 -16.93
N PHE A 390 15.05 -12.91 -18.05
CA PHE A 390 16.32 -12.20 -18.16
C PHE A 390 16.16 -10.69 -17.99
N PHE A 391 15.15 -10.09 -18.63
CA PHE A 391 14.88 -8.66 -18.50
C PHE A 391 14.51 -8.27 -17.07
N VAL A 392 13.60 -9.01 -16.43
CA VAL A 392 13.20 -8.73 -15.04
C VAL A 392 14.39 -8.90 -14.10
N PHE A 393 15.21 -9.94 -14.27
CA PHE A 393 16.43 -10.12 -13.50
C PHE A 393 17.36 -8.90 -13.63
N LEU A 394 17.70 -8.48 -14.86
CA LEU A 394 18.54 -7.32 -15.10
C LEU A 394 17.94 -6.02 -14.55
N ALA A 395 16.62 -5.86 -14.59
CA ALA A 395 15.95 -4.67 -14.07
C ALA A 395 15.87 -4.65 -12.53
N SER A 396 15.94 -5.81 -11.88
CA SER A 396 15.71 -5.94 -10.43
C SER A 396 16.99 -5.89 -9.59
N ILE A 397 18.15 -6.21 -10.17
CA ILE A 397 19.43 -6.26 -9.43
C ILE A 397 20.04 -4.87 -9.19
N SER A 398 20.79 -4.72 -8.11
CA SER A 398 21.59 -3.51 -7.85
C SER A 398 22.58 -3.26 -9.00
N GLY A 399 22.71 -2.00 -9.41
CA GLY A 399 23.44 -1.58 -10.63
C GLY A 399 22.78 -2.02 -11.94
N GLY A 400 21.55 -2.53 -11.89
CA GLY A 400 20.82 -3.06 -13.04
C GLY A 400 20.05 -2.02 -13.87
N LEU A 401 19.30 -2.48 -14.87
CA LEU A 401 18.55 -1.60 -15.78
C LEU A 401 17.53 -0.72 -15.05
N GLY A 402 16.94 -1.20 -13.95
CA GLY A 402 15.96 -0.44 -13.17
C GLY A 402 16.56 0.84 -12.56
N THR A 403 17.84 0.80 -12.21
CA THR A 403 18.52 1.93 -11.56
C THR A 403 18.91 2.98 -12.59
N LEU A 404 19.20 2.57 -13.84
CA LEU A 404 19.32 3.46 -14.97
C LEU A 404 17.99 4.14 -15.33
N ILE A 405 16.89 3.38 -15.33
CA ILE A 405 15.56 3.93 -15.61
C ILE A 405 15.17 4.98 -14.55
N ALA A 406 15.58 4.79 -13.30
CA ALA A 406 15.29 5.72 -12.22
C ALA A 406 15.95 7.11 -12.40
N PHE A 407 16.99 7.26 -13.22
CA PHE A 407 17.51 8.59 -13.58
C PHE A 407 16.53 9.41 -14.43
N VAL A 408 15.68 8.74 -15.20
CA VAL A 408 14.65 9.39 -16.03
C VAL A 408 13.32 9.46 -15.28
N PHE A 409 12.98 8.41 -14.52
CA PHE A 409 11.71 8.31 -13.80
C PHE A 409 11.89 7.71 -12.40
N PRO A 410 12.31 8.51 -11.39
CA PRO A 410 12.60 8.03 -10.04
C PRO A 410 11.35 7.74 -9.19
N THR A 411 10.15 8.09 -9.69
CA THR A 411 8.88 7.95 -8.96
C THR A 411 8.63 6.52 -8.47
N ILE A 412 9.03 5.52 -9.27
CA ILE A 412 8.95 4.10 -8.92
C ILE A 412 10.33 3.61 -8.50
N ARG A 413 10.51 3.38 -7.20
CA ARG A 413 11.81 3.10 -6.57
C ARG A 413 12.03 1.62 -6.19
N ALA A 414 11.00 0.89 -5.80
CA ALA A 414 11.12 -0.46 -5.24
C ALA A 414 11.18 -1.56 -6.30
N TYR A 415 12.31 -1.67 -7.01
CA TYR A 415 12.54 -2.70 -8.03
C TYR A 415 12.67 -4.12 -7.46
N ASN A 416 12.95 -4.27 -6.16
CA ASN A 416 12.88 -5.54 -5.43
C ASN A 416 11.47 -6.17 -5.40
N ARG A 417 10.44 -5.47 -5.88
CA ARG A 417 9.08 -5.99 -6.09
C ARG A 417 8.86 -6.58 -7.48
N PHE A 418 9.67 -6.21 -8.47
CA PHE A 418 9.55 -6.71 -9.84
C PHE A 418 9.77 -8.23 -9.98
N PRO A 419 10.61 -8.90 -9.16
CA PRO A 419 10.79 -10.35 -9.19
C PRO A 419 9.51 -11.19 -9.07
N ILE A 420 8.37 -10.64 -8.62
CA ILE A 420 7.12 -11.41 -8.59
C ILE A 420 6.62 -11.75 -10.01
N PHE A 421 6.91 -10.90 -11.00
CA PHE A 421 6.66 -11.20 -12.43
C PHE A 421 7.60 -12.31 -12.92
N MET A 422 8.86 -12.29 -12.46
CA MET A 422 9.85 -13.31 -12.78
C MET A 422 9.45 -14.66 -12.17
N GLU A 423 9.00 -14.68 -10.91
CA GLU A 423 8.52 -15.90 -10.25
C GLU A 423 7.39 -16.56 -11.03
N PHE A 424 6.37 -15.79 -11.47
CA PHE A 424 5.34 -16.34 -12.33
C PHE A 424 5.89 -16.85 -13.67
N ALA A 425 6.82 -16.13 -14.31
CA ALA A 425 7.44 -16.55 -15.56
C ALA A 425 8.25 -17.84 -15.41
N LEU A 426 8.94 -18.02 -14.29
CA LEU A 426 9.69 -19.23 -13.93
C LEU A 426 8.73 -20.42 -13.73
N LEU A 427 7.69 -20.26 -12.93
CA LEU A 427 6.67 -21.30 -12.72
C LEU A 427 5.97 -21.67 -14.03
N LEU A 428 5.70 -20.70 -14.89
CA LEU A 428 5.13 -20.92 -16.22
C LEU A 428 6.10 -21.66 -17.16
N LEU A 429 7.41 -21.39 -17.08
CA LEU A 429 8.45 -22.14 -17.79
C LEU A 429 8.48 -23.60 -17.32
N GLY A 430 8.47 -23.83 -16.01
CA GLY A 430 8.38 -25.18 -15.43
C GLY A 430 7.12 -25.92 -15.89
N ALA A 431 5.97 -25.24 -15.87
CA ALA A 431 4.70 -25.81 -16.33
C ALA A 431 4.67 -26.12 -17.83
N LEU A 432 5.36 -25.32 -18.66
CA LEU A 432 5.54 -25.58 -20.09
C LEU A 432 6.36 -26.87 -20.30
N ILE A 433 7.49 -26.99 -19.61
CA ILE A 433 8.35 -28.18 -19.70
C ILE A 433 7.57 -29.43 -19.25
N ALA A 434 6.87 -29.35 -18.11
CA ALA A 434 6.06 -30.44 -17.60
C ALA A 434 4.88 -30.79 -18.51
N SER A 435 4.26 -29.81 -19.17
CA SER A 435 3.18 -30.04 -20.15
C SER A 435 3.68 -30.85 -21.34
N ARG A 436 4.87 -30.52 -21.85
CA ARG A 436 5.50 -31.29 -22.92
C ARG A 436 5.85 -32.69 -22.45
N ALA A 437 6.51 -32.81 -21.30
CA ALA A 437 6.87 -34.11 -20.73
C ALA A 437 5.65 -35.02 -20.54
N LEU A 438 4.50 -34.49 -20.10
CA LEU A 438 3.25 -35.28 -19.99
C LEU A 438 2.77 -35.84 -21.33
N SER A 439 3.00 -35.12 -22.44
CA SER A 439 2.61 -35.57 -23.78
C SER A 439 3.60 -36.54 -24.43
N THR A 440 4.88 -36.49 -24.06
CA THR A 440 5.95 -37.25 -24.73
C THR A 440 6.45 -38.44 -23.92
N PHE A 441 6.31 -38.41 -22.60
CA PHE A 441 6.85 -39.46 -21.73
C PHE A 441 5.93 -40.68 -21.65
N ARG A 442 6.50 -41.88 -21.73
CA ARG A 442 5.75 -43.15 -21.75
C ARG A 442 4.92 -43.42 -20.49
N ARG A 443 5.28 -42.79 -19.35
CA ARG A 443 4.62 -42.98 -18.05
C ARG A 443 4.11 -41.64 -17.50
N PRO A 444 3.03 -41.06 -18.05
CA PRO A 444 2.53 -39.74 -17.63
C PRO A 444 2.11 -39.69 -16.15
N ALA A 445 1.74 -40.82 -15.55
CA ALA A 445 1.45 -40.94 -14.12
C ALA A 445 2.66 -40.58 -13.24
N VAL A 446 3.89 -40.86 -13.67
CA VAL A 446 5.11 -40.50 -12.92
C VAL A 446 5.29 -38.98 -12.89
N ILE A 447 5.05 -38.32 -14.02
CA ILE A 447 5.13 -36.86 -14.10
C ILE A 447 4.01 -36.23 -13.28
N ALA A 448 2.81 -36.81 -13.30
CA ALA A 448 1.70 -36.35 -12.46
C ALA A 448 2.04 -36.45 -10.97
N ALA A 449 2.59 -37.59 -10.52
CA ALA A 449 3.04 -37.76 -9.14
C ALA A 449 4.17 -36.80 -8.77
N ALA A 450 5.14 -36.59 -9.67
CA ALA A 450 6.22 -35.62 -9.48
C ALA A 450 5.68 -34.19 -9.34
N LEU A 451 4.68 -33.79 -10.14
CA LEU A 451 4.04 -32.48 -10.04
C LEU A 451 3.33 -32.29 -8.70
N VAL A 452 2.62 -33.31 -8.21
CA VAL A 452 1.98 -33.26 -6.88
C VAL A 452 3.04 -33.09 -5.80
N LEU A 453 4.13 -33.87 -5.86
CA LEU A 453 5.23 -33.77 -4.90
C LEU A 453 5.93 -32.40 -4.94
N ILE A 454 6.27 -31.90 -6.13
CA ILE A 454 6.87 -30.57 -6.32
C ILE A 454 5.95 -29.48 -5.78
N THR A 455 4.64 -29.59 -6.03
CA THR A 455 3.66 -28.62 -5.52
C THR A 455 3.63 -28.62 -4.00
N ALA A 456 3.55 -29.79 -3.37
CA ALA A 456 3.52 -29.93 -1.92
C ALA A 456 4.82 -29.41 -1.28
N LEU A 457 5.98 -29.84 -1.81
CA LEU A 457 7.28 -29.39 -1.32
C LEU A 457 7.53 -27.90 -1.58
N GLY A 458 7.05 -27.35 -2.69
CA GLY A 458 7.23 -25.94 -3.01
C GLY A 458 6.36 -25.03 -2.15
N ILE A 459 5.13 -25.43 -1.83
CA ILE A 459 4.30 -24.73 -0.84
C ILE A 459 4.97 -24.79 0.54
N TYR A 460 5.52 -25.96 0.92
CA TYR A 460 6.26 -26.12 2.17
C TYR A 460 7.54 -25.26 2.23
N ASP A 461 8.27 -25.12 1.13
CA ASP A 461 9.48 -24.28 1.02
C ASP A 461 9.17 -22.78 1.07
N GLN A 462 8.07 -22.37 0.45
CA GLN A 462 7.67 -20.95 0.34
C GLN A 462 6.87 -20.44 1.55
N THR A 463 6.20 -21.30 2.30
CA THR A 463 5.41 -20.89 3.47
C THR A 463 6.33 -20.77 4.69
N PRO A 464 6.42 -19.60 5.36
CA PRO A 464 7.19 -19.48 6.58
C PRO A 464 6.59 -20.31 7.72
N ALA A 465 7.44 -20.97 8.51
CA ALA A 465 7.02 -21.90 9.56
C ALA A 465 6.30 -21.22 10.73
N ASN A 466 6.61 -19.95 10.99
CA ASN A 466 6.08 -19.17 12.10
C ASN A 466 5.08 -18.11 11.65
N VAL A 467 4.57 -18.15 10.42
CA VAL A 467 3.61 -17.13 9.95
C VAL A 467 2.30 -17.12 10.74
N ALA A 468 1.92 -18.26 11.32
CA ALA A 468 0.81 -18.38 12.27
C ALA A 468 1.11 -17.80 13.67
N ASN A 469 2.38 -17.56 14.00
CA ASN A 469 2.78 -17.09 15.33
C ASN A 469 2.55 -15.58 15.44
N ARG A 470 1.32 -15.22 15.80
CA ARG A 470 0.98 -13.83 16.13
C ARG A 470 1.61 -13.45 17.46
N SER A 471 1.97 -12.16 17.62
CA SER A 471 2.37 -11.66 18.93
C SER A 471 1.21 -11.87 19.93
N PRO A 472 1.48 -12.44 21.11
CA PRO A 472 0.45 -12.65 22.13
C PRO A 472 -0.17 -11.35 22.64
N ASP A 473 0.51 -10.22 22.42
CA ASP A 473 0.10 -8.90 22.90
C ASP A 473 -0.95 -8.22 22.01
N ILE A 474 -1.15 -8.68 20.77
CA ILE A 474 -2.06 -8.03 19.81
C ILE A 474 -3.51 -8.06 20.32
N ARG A 475 -4.02 -9.22 20.73
CA ARG A 475 -5.42 -9.35 21.15
C ARG A 475 -5.72 -8.56 22.43
N PRO A 476 -4.91 -8.65 23.50
CA PRO A 476 -5.07 -7.78 24.68
C PRO A 476 -5.03 -6.30 24.32
N ARG A 477 -4.09 -5.86 23.48
CA ARG A 477 -3.97 -4.46 23.07
C ARG A 477 -5.20 -3.96 22.32
N VAL A 478 -5.69 -4.73 21.34
CA VAL A 478 -6.91 -4.38 20.59
C VAL A 478 -8.12 -4.30 21.52
N ALA A 479 -8.26 -5.24 22.47
CA ALA A 479 -9.35 -5.24 23.43
C ALA A 479 -9.31 -4.02 24.37
N GLN A 480 -8.11 -3.67 24.86
CA GLN A 480 -7.89 -2.49 25.71
C GLN A 480 -8.18 -1.18 24.95
N GLU A 481 -7.62 -1.02 23.75
CA GLU A 481 -7.87 0.15 22.91
C GLU A 481 -9.36 0.28 22.54
N THR A 482 -10.05 -0.84 22.27
CA THR A 482 -11.50 -0.86 22.03
C THR A 482 -12.29 -0.42 23.26
N ALA A 483 -11.96 -0.95 24.44
CA ALA A 483 -12.67 -0.62 25.67
C ALA A 483 -12.49 0.86 26.04
N PHE A 484 -11.26 1.37 25.93
CA PHE A 484 -10.94 2.76 26.19
C PHE A 484 -11.73 3.71 25.26
N VAL A 485 -11.73 3.45 23.95
CA VAL A 485 -12.42 4.31 22.99
C VAL A 485 -13.93 4.28 23.20
N LYS A 486 -14.53 3.10 23.42
CA LYS A 486 -15.97 2.99 23.69
C LYS A 486 -16.40 3.72 24.96
N GLN A 487 -15.59 3.65 26.02
CA GLN A 487 -15.84 4.40 27.24
C GLN A 487 -15.81 5.91 26.96
N LEU A 488 -14.73 6.39 26.33
CA LEU A 488 -14.58 7.81 26.00
C LEU A 488 -15.73 8.33 25.12
N GLU A 489 -16.10 7.59 24.08
CA GLU A 489 -17.20 7.97 23.18
C GLU A 489 -18.56 8.02 23.87
N SER A 490 -18.76 7.24 24.93
CA SER A 490 -20.00 7.26 25.72
C SER A 490 -20.15 8.51 26.60
N GLU A 491 -19.03 9.16 26.92
CA GLU A 491 -18.96 10.38 27.72
C GLU A 491 -19.07 11.66 26.86
N LEU A 492 -18.98 11.53 25.54
CA LEU A 492 -18.88 12.64 24.60
C LEU A 492 -20.11 12.76 23.69
N PRO A 493 -20.51 14.00 23.32
CA PRO A 493 -21.54 14.18 22.32
C PRO A 493 -21.05 13.70 20.95
N LYS A 494 -22.01 13.44 20.05
CA LYS A 494 -21.72 13.13 18.65
C LYS A 494 -20.87 14.23 18.01
N ASP A 495 -19.91 13.83 17.19
CA ASP A 495 -18.97 14.67 16.45
C ASP A 495 -18.06 15.53 17.37
N ALA A 496 -17.91 15.15 18.64
CA ALA A 496 -17.01 15.81 19.57
C ALA A 496 -15.55 15.72 19.11
N MET A 497 -14.84 16.85 19.11
CA MET A 497 -13.42 16.88 18.85
C MET A 497 -12.61 16.44 20.06
N VAL A 498 -11.68 15.51 19.84
CA VAL A 498 -10.78 14.94 20.85
C VAL A 498 -9.34 15.23 20.45
N TYR A 499 -8.63 15.95 21.33
CA TYR A 499 -7.23 16.27 21.10
C TYR A 499 -6.37 15.10 21.55
N GLN A 500 -5.52 14.61 20.66
CA GLN A 500 -4.56 13.55 20.95
C GLN A 500 -3.20 14.13 21.30
N PHE A 501 -2.76 13.90 22.52
CA PHE A 501 -1.42 14.17 22.98
C PHE A 501 -0.60 12.87 23.03
N PRO A 502 0.59 12.81 22.41
CA PRO A 502 1.23 13.91 21.70
C PRO A 502 0.73 14.05 20.25
N TYR A 503 0.81 15.29 19.71
CA TYR A 503 0.69 15.52 18.28
C TYR A 503 1.76 14.73 17.53
N SER A 504 1.38 14.12 16.42
CA SER A 504 2.30 13.38 15.55
C SER A 504 1.86 13.45 14.10
N GLN A 505 2.84 13.37 13.21
CA GLN A 505 2.68 13.33 11.76
C GLN A 505 3.68 12.30 11.23
N TYR A 506 3.21 11.23 10.60
CA TYR A 506 4.05 10.05 10.29
C TYR A 506 5.24 10.35 9.35
N LEU A 507 5.19 11.47 8.63
CA LEU A 507 6.26 11.94 7.73
C LEU A 507 7.14 13.02 8.32
N THR A 508 7.03 13.19 9.63
CA THR A 508 7.95 13.99 10.42
C THR A 508 8.46 13.13 11.55
N ASN A 509 9.78 13.04 11.68
CA ASN A 509 10.36 12.37 12.83
C ASN A 509 9.99 13.16 14.09
N ASN A 510 9.56 12.46 15.13
CA ASN A 510 9.21 13.08 16.41
C ASN A 510 9.68 12.19 17.57
N LYS A 511 9.84 12.79 18.76
CA LYS A 511 10.41 12.10 19.93
C LYS A 511 9.53 10.98 20.51
N TYR A 512 8.25 10.92 20.14
CA TYR A 512 7.28 10.01 20.74
C TYR A 512 7.06 8.76 19.90
N TYR A 513 6.67 8.94 18.64
CA TYR A 513 6.35 7.84 17.71
C TYR A 513 7.47 7.53 16.71
N GLY A 514 8.45 8.43 16.55
CA GLY A 514 9.50 8.30 15.54
C GLY A 514 9.01 8.58 14.12
N TRP A 515 9.84 8.23 13.14
CA TRP A 515 9.55 8.38 11.71
C TRP A 515 8.71 7.20 11.18
N GLY A 516 7.69 7.47 10.37
CA GLY A 516 6.91 6.46 9.64
C GLY A 516 5.83 5.75 10.45
N SER A 517 5.59 6.16 11.70
CA SER A 517 4.62 5.50 12.59
C SER A 517 3.19 6.01 12.39
N PHE A 518 2.25 5.08 12.27
CA PHE A 518 0.81 5.34 12.20
C PHE A 518 0.07 5.06 13.52
N ASN A 519 0.78 4.69 14.59
CA ASN A 519 0.14 4.43 15.88
C ASN A 519 -0.66 5.64 16.42
N HIS A 520 -0.23 6.86 16.08
CA HIS A 520 -0.91 8.10 16.48
C HIS A 520 -2.38 8.22 16.00
N ILE A 521 -2.83 7.40 15.05
CA ILE A 521 -4.24 7.36 14.57
C ILE A 521 -4.97 6.05 14.93
N ARG A 522 -4.34 5.10 15.62
CA ARG A 522 -4.89 3.75 15.82
C ARG A 522 -6.22 3.72 16.58
N LEU A 523 -6.46 4.67 17.49
CA LEU A 523 -7.69 4.75 18.27
C LEU A 523 -8.92 4.99 17.39
N TYR A 524 -8.74 5.64 16.23
CA TYR A 524 -9.81 5.79 15.25
C TYR A 524 -10.35 4.44 14.79
N LEU A 525 -9.55 3.36 14.77
CA LEU A 525 -10.04 2.03 14.35
C LEU A 525 -11.25 1.55 15.17
N PHE A 526 -11.40 2.04 16.39
CA PHE A 526 -12.43 1.62 17.34
C PHE A 526 -13.46 2.70 17.66
N SER A 527 -13.37 3.89 17.05
CA SER A 527 -14.33 4.98 17.25
C SER A 527 -15.41 4.98 16.16
N GLU A 528 -16.62 5.45 16.47
CA GLU A 528 -17.74 5.55 15.54
C GLU A 528 -18.17 7.00 15.25
N HIS A 529 -18.06 7.92 16.21
CA HIS A 529 -18.69 9.24 16.09
C HIS A 529 -17.93 10.41 16.69
N ILE A 530 -16.67 10.24 17.10
CA ILE A 530 -15.81 11.35 17.55
C ILE A 530 -14.75 11.71 16.51
N HIS A 531 -14.23 12.93 16.61
CA HIS A 531 -13.28 13.49 15.65
C HIS A 531 -11.92 13.72 16.31
N TRP A 532 -10.91 12.98 15.87
CA TRP A 532 -9.58 13.00 16.47
C TRP A 532 -8.64 14.02 15.81
N SER A 533 -7.75 14.64 16.59
CA SER A 533 -6.83 15.68 16.07
C SER A 533 -5.66 15.17 15.24
N ASN A 534 -5.14 13.96 15.49
CA ASN A 534 -4.06 13.41 14.68
C ASN A 534 -4.59 12.86 13.33
N GLY A 535 -3.68 12.61 12.38
CA GLY A 535 -4.02 12.00 11.09
C GLY A 535 -4.39 12.99 9.98
N GLY A 536 -4.27 14.29 10.23
CA GLY A 536 -4.43 15.34 9.22
C GLY A 536 -3.43 15.26 8.06
N SER A 537 -3.75 15.91 6.95
CA SER A 537 -2.81 16.07 5.82
C SER A 537 -1.56 16.79 6.30
N LYS A 538 -0.38 16.30 5.94
CA LYS A 538 0.86 17.00 6.27
C LYS A 538 0.81 18.42 5.70
N ASN A 539 1.21 19.40 6.49
CA ASN A 539 1.26 20.81 6.11
C ASN A 539 -0.10 21.46 5.80
N SER A 540 -1.24 20.82 6.05
CA SER A 540 -2.53 21.53 6.01
C SER A 540 -2.61 22.59 7.10
N PRO A 541 -3.50 23.59 6.97
CA PRO A 541 -3.74 24.58 8.02
C PRO A 541 -3.95 23.96 9.41
N ALA A 542 -4.81 22.94 9.52
CA ALA A 542 -5.03 22.23 10.78
C ALA A 542 -3.80 21.45 11.29
N ASP A 543 -3.00 20.81 10.41
CA ASP A 543 -1.77 20.12 10.82
C ASP A 543 -0.72 21.11 11.34
N ASN A 544 -0.57 22.26 10.68
CA ASN A 544 0.31 23.34 11.10
C ASN A 544 -0.14 23.96 12.44
N TRP A 545 -1.44 24.15 12.62
CA TRP A 545 -2.01 24.60 13.89
C TRP A 545 -1.73 23.62 15.03
N ASN A 546 -2.05 22.33 14.84
CA ASN A 546 -1.78 21.28 15.82
C ASN A 546 -0.28 21.19 16.16
N ARG A 547 0.60 21.29 15.14
CA ARG A 547 2.06 21.33 15.32
C ARG A 547 2.51 22.52 16.15
N ARG A 548 1.97 23.71 15.91
CA ARG A 548 2.31 24.93 16.67
C ARG A 548 1.94 24.76 18.14
N ILE A 549 0.68 24.45 18.42
CA ILE A 549 0.18 24.39 19.80
C ILE A 549 0.78 23.22 20.59
N SER A 550 1.21 22.14 19.92
CA SER A 550 1.87 21.00 20.57
C SER A 550 3.20 21.34 21.26
N LYS A 551 3.79 22.50 20.94
CA LYS A 551 5.03 22.99 21.55
C LYS A 551 4.79 23.82 22.80
N LEU A 552 3.54 24.18 23.08
CA LEU A 552 3.17 24.98 24.23
C LEU A 552 3.19 24.14 25.51
N PRO A 553 3.41 24.78 26.68
CA PRO A 553 3.05 24.21 27.97
C PRO A 553 1.59 23.72 27.97
N ILE A 554 1.30 22.69 28.78
CA ILE A 554 0.01 21.98 28.71
C ILE A 554 -1.19 22.88 29.03
N ASP A 555 -1.05 23.83 29.94
CA ASP A 555 -2.04 24.85 30.28
C ASP A 555 -2.38 25.75 29.07
N ALA A 556 -1.36 26.27 28.39
CA ALA A 556 -1.55 27.08 27.19
C ALA A 556 -2.13 26.27 26.01
N LEU A 557 -1.71 25.01 25.85
CA LEU A 557 -2.29 24.09 24.86
C LEU A 557 -3.79 23.87 25.13
N LEU A 558 -4.16 23.64 26.40
CA LEU A 558 -5.55 23.44 26.79
C LEU A 558 -6.43 24.64 26.45
N ASN A 559 -5.91 25.86 26.59
CA ASN A 559 -6.63 27.07 26.20
C ASN A 559 -6.88 27.12 24.69
N GLU A 560 -5.88 26.80 23.86
CA GLU A 560 -6.03 26.76 22.40
C GLU A 560 -7.11 25.77 21.97
N ILE A 561 -7.07 24.53 22.48
CA ILE A 561 -8.02 23.50 22.05
C ILE A 561 -9.43 23.76 22.58
N GLN A 562 -9.58 24.25 23.82
CA GLN A 562 -10.89 24.60 24.38
C GLN A 562 -11.53 25.75 23.62
N ALA A 563 -10.73 26.75 23.21
CA ALA A 563 -11.20 27.90 22.45
C ALA A 563 -11.78 27.51 21.08
N VAL A 564 -11.25 26.46 20.45
CA VAL A 564 -11.75 25.92 19.17
C VAL A 564 -12.95 24.98 19.39
N GLY A 565 -13.09 24.43 20.60
CA GLY A 565 -14.26 23.65 21.02
C GLY A 565 -14.00 22.16 21.23
N PHE A 566 -12.74 21.76 21.42
CA PHE A 566 -12.39 20.39 21.82
C PHE A 566 -13.06 20.04 23.16
N LYS A 567 -13.52 18.79 23.27
CA LYS A 567 -14.28 18.28 24.43
C LYS A 567 -13.48 17.32 25.30
N ALA A 568 -12.41 16.75 24.77
CA ALA A 568 -11.52 15.89 25.54
C ALA A 568 -10.06 16.03 25.09
N LEU A 569 -9.17 15.76 26.03
CA LEU A 569 -7.75 15.52 25.81
C LEU A 569 -7.49 14.03 26.08
N VAL A 570 -6.87 13.32 25.14
CA VAL A 570 -6.39 11.95 25.30
C VAL A 570 -4.87 11.94 25.28
N ILE A 571 -4.26 11.28 26.26
CA ILE A 571 -2.82 11.14 26.42
C ILE A 571 -2.43 9.69 26.15
N ASP A 572 -1.59 9.48 25.13
CA ASP A 572 -1.02 8.17 24.82
C ASP A 572 0.20 7.87 25.70
N ARG A 573 -0.02 7.10 26.77
CA ARG A 573 1.05 6.73 27.71
C ARG A 573 1.90 5.57 27.22
N ILE A 574 1.65 5.00 26.03
CA ILE A 574 2.61 4.07 25.41
C ILE A 574 3.88 4.82 25.02
N VAL A 575 3.73 6.05 24.50
CA VAL A 575 4.84 6.88 24.03
C VAL A 575 5.21 8.02 24.98
N VAL A 576 4.28 8.50 25.81
CA VAL A 576 4.57 9.45 26.89
C VAL A 576 5.06 8.68 28.10
N LYS A 577 6.31 8.92 28.50
CA LYS A 577 6.95 8.26 29.65
C LYS A 577 6.31 8.70 30.97
N ASP A 578 6.41 7.85 31.99
CA ASP A 578 5.74 8.07 33.28
C ASP A 578 6.19 9.36 34.00
N ASP A 579 7.44 9.79 33.84
CA ASP A 579 7.96 11.03 34.41
C ASP A 579 7.37 12.29 33.75
N GLU A 580 7.23 12.25 32.42
CA GLU A 580 6.56 13.30 31.63
C GLU A 580 5.06 13.31 31.92
N PHE A 581 4.43 12.13 31.98
CA PHE A 581 3.02 11.98 32.32
C PHE A 581 2.71 12.49 33.73
N ALA A 582 3.56 12.21 34.73
CA ALA A 582 3.37 12.71 36.09
C ALA A 582 3.35 14.24 36.15
N LYS A 583 4.22 14.91 35.38
CA LYS A 583 4.23 16.39 35.27
C LYS A 583 2.96 16.92 34.61
N ILE A 584 2.53 16.28 33.52
CA ILE A 584 1.28 16.64 32.83
C ILE A 584 0.08 16.46 33.77
N LYS A 585 0.01 15.33 34.48
CA LYS A 585 -1.04 15.02 35.44
C LYS A 585 -1.11 16.05 36.57
N LEU A 586 0.02 16.46 37.14
CA LEU A 586 0.08 17.51 38.17
C LEU A 586 -0.44 18.85 37.64
N ALA A 587 -0.07 19.24 36.42
CA ALA A 587 -0.54 20.47 35.80
C ALA A 587 -2.07 20.43 35.54
N LEU A 588 -2.59 19.30 35.05
CA LEU A 588 -4.03 19.10 34.87
C LEU A 588 -4.80 19.16 36.19
N GLN A 589 -4.26 18.56 37.26
CA GLN A 589 -4.85 18.62 38.60
C GLN A 589 -4.83 20.03 39.18
N ALA A 590 -3.77 20.81 38.92
CA ALA A 590 -3.71 22.22 39.32
C ALA A 590 -4.81 23.06 38.64
N LEU A 591 -5.20 22.70 37.42
CA LEU A 591 -6.34 23.27 36.70
C LEU A 591 -7.70 22.68 37.12
N LYS A 592 -7.75 21.87 38.18
CA LYS A 592 -8.95 21.20 38.69
C LYS A 592 -9.61 20.26 37.68
N LEU A 593 -8.85 19.74 36.73
CA LEU A 593 -9.32 18.77 35.75
C LEU A 593 -9.13 17.35 36.30
N LEU A 594 -10.18 16.53 36.17
CA LEU A 594 -10.12 15.12 36.54
C LEU A 594 -9.39 14.34 35.45
N VAL A 595 -8.29 13.70 35.83
CA VAL A 595 -7.54 12.78 34.95
C VAL A 595 -8.03 11.36 35.19
N VAL A 596 -8.71 10.80 34.21
CA VAL A 596 -9.14 9.39 34.20
C VAL A 596 -8.02 8.58 33.53
N GLU A 597 -7.46 7.62 34.26
CA GLU A 597 -6.42 6.75 33.72
C GLU A 597 -6.99 5.38 33.35
N ASP A 598 -6.54 4.84 32.22
CA ASP A 598 -6.62 3.42 31.90
C ASP A 598 -5.21 2.81 32.02
N PRO A 599 -4.86 2.24 33.18
CA PRO A 599 -3.56 1.62 33.38
C PRO A 599 -3.31 0.42 32.44
N SER A 600 -4.38 -0.28 32.05
CA SER A 600 -4.28 -1.50 31.24
C SER A 600 -3.94 -1.16 29.80
N GLY A 601 -4.70 -0.24 29.19
CA GLY A 601 -4.44 0.23 27.84
C GLY A 601 -3.30 1.24 27.73
N ARG A 602 -2.79 1.74 28.86
CA ARG A 602 -1.79 2.83 28.94
C ARG A 602 -2.29 4.09 28.22
N PHE A 603 -3.50 4.51 28.56
CA PHE A 603 -4.05 5.79 28.16
C PHE A 603 -4.48 6.60 29.38
N ALA A 604 -4.67 7.89 29.17
CA ALA A 604 -5.41 8.73 30.10
C ALA A 604 -6.27 9.70 29.30
N HIS A 605 -7.42 10.08 29.82
CA HIS A 605 -8.24 11.14 29.24
C HIS A 605 -8.69 12.16 30.27
N VAL A 606 -9.02 13.33 29.76
CA VAL A 606 -9.57 14.45 30.52
C VAL A 606 -10.73 15.02 29.72
N LEU A 607 -11.89 15.12 30.35
CA LEU A 607 -13.02 15.87 29.79
C LEU A 607 -12.77 17.37 30.00
N LEU A 608 -12.90 18.14 28.93
CA LEU A 608 -12.63 19.56 28.95
C LEU A 608 -13.93 20.32 29.26
N PRO A 609 -13.91 21.26 30.22
CA PRO A 609 -15.05 22.09 30.48
C PRO A 609 -15.36 22.95 29.25
N GLN A 610 -16.61 23.38 29.12
CA GLN A 610 -16.97 24.33 28.09
C GLN A 610 -16.34 25.68 28.42
N ALA A 611 -15.42 26.15 27.56
CA ALA A 611 -14.87 27.49 27.69
C ALA A 611 -15.98 28.55 27.62
N ASN A 612 -15.84 29.59 28.44
CA ASN A 612 -16.73 30.75 28.39
C ASN A 612 -16.53 31.58 27.11
N PHE A 613 -15.57 31.23 26.27
CA PHE A 613 -15.31 31.90 25.01
C PHE A 613 -15.03 30.89 23.89
N LYS A 614 -15.22 31.33 22.65
CA LYS A 614 -14.91 30.57 21.44
C LYS A 614 -14.18 31.45 20.44
N VAL A 615 -13.18 30.91 19.78
CA VAL A 615 -12.46 31.60 18.71
C VAL A 615 -12.81 31.00 17.35
N SER A 616 -12.83 31.84 16.33
CA SER A 616 -12.86 31.41 14.93
C SER A 616 -11.55 31.83 14.28
N TYR A 617 -10.78 30.86 13.80
CA TYR A 617 -9.54 31.13 13.07
C TYR A 617 -9.83 31.53 11.62
N SER A 618 -8.89 32.25 11.04
CA SER A 618 -8.76 32.35 9.59
C SER A 618 -8.55 30.95 8.98
N LYS A 619 -8.87 30.78 7.69
CA LYS A 619 -8.79 29.47 7.01
C LYS A 619 -7.39 28.82 7.05
N ASP A 620 -6.34 29.63 7.15
CA ASP A 620 -4.95 29.19 7.23
C ASP A 620 -4.46 28.97 8.68
N TYR A 621 -5.31 29.22 9.68
CA TYR A 621 -5.00 29.13 11.12
C TYR A 621 -3.82 30.01 11.58
N THR A 622 -3.46 31.04 10.80
CA THR A 622 -2.39 31.98 11.16
C THR A 622 -2.87 33.15 12.02
N ALA A 623 -4.18 33.36 12.10
CA ALA A 623 -4.80 34.38 12.91
C ALA A 623 -6.19 33.97 13.41
N ILE A 624 -6.67 34.69 14.43
CA ILE A 624 -8.05 34.58 14.91
C ILE A 624 -8.86 35.72 14.29
N ASP A 625 -9.90 35.38 13.54
CA ASP A 625 -10.80 36.34 12.88
C ASP A 625 -11.83 36.92 13.85
N SER A 626 -12.28 36.13 14.83
CA SER A 626 -13.20 36.58 15.87
C SER A 626 -13.09 35.80 17.17
N LEU A 627 -13.44 36.48 18.26
CA LEU A 627 -13.60 35.94 19.60
C LEU A 627 -15.04 36.19 20.05
N THR A 628 -15.74 35.14 20.48
CA THR A 628 -17.07 35.26 21.10
C THR A 628 -16.96 34.91 22.57
N ILE A 629 -17.38 35.81 23.46
CA ILE A 629 -17.43 35.60 24.91
C ILE A 629 -18.90 35.42 25.29
N ASN A 630 -19.22 34.37 26.05
CA ASN A 630 -20.61 33.95 26.29
C ASN A 630 -21.22 34.55 27.56
N ALA A 631 -20.41 34.89 28.56
CA ALA A 631 -20.86 35.47 29.82
C ALA A 631 -19.79 36.33 30.48
N ALA A 632 -20.20 37.19 31.41
CA ALA A 632 -19.28 37.90 32.30
C ALA A 632 -18.74 36.93 33.37
N THR A 633 -17.50 36.46 33.21
CA THR A 633 -16.76 35.70 34.24
C THR A 633 -15.54 36.50 34.69
N PRO A 634 -14.96 36.20 35.88
CA PRO A 634 -13.68 36.79 36.27
C PRO A 634 -12.66 36.65 35.14
N PHE A 635 -12.01 37.76 34.79
CA PHE A 635 -11.05 37.79 33.70
C PHE A 635 -9.75 37.12 34.14
N ASP A 636 -9.37 36.03 33.47
CA ASP A 636 -8.09 35.35 33.69
C ASP A 636 -7.21 35.53 32.45
N LYS A 637 -6.14 36.33 32.59
CA LYS A 637 -5.19 36.61 31.51
C LYS A 637 -4.55 35.35 30.94
N ASN A 638 -4.38 34.32 31.76
CA ASN A 638 -3.73 33.08 31.38
C ASN A 638 -4.68 32.07 30.75
N ALA A 639 -5.98 32.36 30.66
CA ALA A 639 -6.98 31.45 30.12
C ALA A 639 -7.22 31.60 28.60
N TYR A 640 -6.55 32.55 27.94
CA TYR A 640 -6.77 32.85 26.52
C TYR A 640 -5.70 32.23 25.60
N PRO A 641 -6.03 31.92 24.33
CA PRO A 641 -5.08 31.50 23.30
C PRO A 641 -3.92 32.49 23.12
N GLU A 642 -2.75 32.02 22.67
CA GLU A 642 -1.53 32.85 22.53
C GLU A 642 -1.71 34.00 21.53
N LEU A 643 -2.63 33.84 20.57
CA LEU A 643 -2.97 34.84 19.56
C LEU A 643 -3.97 35.89 20.04
N ILE A 644 -4.40 35.83 21.29
CA ILE A 644 -5.18 36.89 21.93
C ILE A 644 -4.25 37.74 22.80
N ASP A 645 -4.34 39.06 22.65
CA ASP A 645 -3.71 40.01 23.55
C ASP A 645 -4.60 40.21 24.77
N ALA A 646 -4.37 39.39 25.80
CA ALA A 646 -5.21 39.36 27.00
C ALA A 646 -5.26 40.71 27.73
N GLU A 647 -4.21 41.53 27.68
CA GLU A 647 -4.22 42.85 28.33
C GLU A 647 -5.15 43.82 27.61
N LYS A 648 -5.10 43.84 26.28
CA LYS A 648 -6.00 44.69 25.48
C LYS A 648 -7.43 44.18 25.51
N LEU A 649 -7.62 42.87 25.56
CA LEU A 649 -8.94 42.29 25.75
C LEU A 649 -9.54 42.69 27.11
N GLU A 650 -8.76 42.64 28.19
CA GLU A 650 -9.20 43.09 29.51
C GLU A 650 -9.65 44.56 29.48
N HIS A 651 -8.82 45.43 28.91
CA HIS A 651 -9.15 46.84 28.76
C HIS A 651 -10.44 47.06 27.95
N PHE A 652 -10.57 46.35 26.83
CA PHE A 652 -11.76 46.42 25.99
C PHE A 652 -13.03 45.98 26.75
N LEU A 653 -12.97 44.88 27.50
CA LEU A 653 -14.12 44.37 28.25
C LEU A 653 -14.50 45.25 29.45
N ASN A 654 -13.53 45.95 30.05
CA ASN A 654 -13.81 46.89 31.13
C ASN A 654 -14.53 48.16 30.61
N ASP A 655 -14.20 48.60 29.40
CA ASP A 655 -14.80 49.78 28.79
C ASP A 655 -16.13 49.48 28.07
N ASN A 656 -16.29 48.25 27.57
CA ASN A 656 -17.43 47.85 26.77
C ASN A 656 -18.58 47.29 27.63
N ARG A 657 -19.75 47.93 27.56
CA ARG A 657 -20.97 47.54 28.29
C ARG A 657 -21.97 46.73 27.46
N ALA A 658 -21.56 46.20 26.31
CA ALA A 658 -22.42 45.39 25.47
C ALA A 658 -22.88 44.10 26.19
N PRO A 659 -24.12 43.63 25.94
CA PRO A 659 -24.63 42.38 26.51
C PRO A 659 -23.93 41.16 25.90
N PHE A 660 -23.87 40.08 26.67
CA PHE A 660 -23.34 38.79 26.21
C PHE A 660 -24.44 37.95 25.51
N PRO A 661 -24.10 37.09 24.53
CA PRO A 661 -22.75 36.81 24.02
C PRO A 661 -22.17 37.99 23.23
N LEU A 662 -20.93 38.38 23.55
CA LEU A 662 -20.21 39.47 22.92
C LEU A 662 -19.26 38.91 21.87
N ARG A 663 -19.49 39.27 20.60
CA ARG A 663 -18.61 38.91 19.48
C ARG A 663 -17.70 40.08 19.14
N ILE A 664 -16.40 39.83 19.15
CA ILE A 664 -15.33 40.78 18.86
C ILE A 664 -14.69 40.32 17.56
N GLU A 665 -14.68 41.18 16.54
CA GLU A 665 -14.09 40.88 15.23
C GLU A 665 -12.74 41.57 15.06
N ARG A 666 -11.78 40.86 14.48
CA ARG A 666 -10.43 41.39 14.21
C ARG A 666 -10.45 42.61 13.29
N THR A 667 -11.43 42.70 12.39
CA THR A 667 -11.61 43.84 11.49
C THR A 667 -11.97 45.14 12.22
N GLN A 668 -12.58 45.02 13.40
CA GLN A 668 -13.02 46.15 14.22
C GLN A 668 -12.03 46.45 15.35
N HIS A 669 -11.45 45.40 15.94
CA HIS A 669 -10.54 45.47 17.08
C HIS A 669 -9.22 44.74 16.82
N PRO A 670 -8.45 45.12 15.79
CA PRO A 670 -7.23 44.41 15.39
C PRO A 670 -6.17 44.38 16.50
N GLU A 671 -6.20 45.34 17.42
CA GLU A 671 -5.28 45.44 18.54
C GLU A 671 -5.35 44.23 19.49
N ILE A 672 -6.52 43.58 19.60
CA ILE A 672 -6.78 42.42 20.48
C ILE A 672 -6.21 41.11 19.88
N PHE A 673 -5.99 41.05 18.57
CA PHE A 673 -5.62 39.82 17.87
C PHE A 673 -4.18 39.88 17.36
N LYS A 674 -3.33 39.00 17.87
CA LYS A 674 -1.95 38.85 17.43
C LYS A 674 -1.89 37.96 16.18
N ASP A 675 -0.85 38.19 15.38
CA ASP A 675 -0.53 37.38 14.20
C ASP A 675 0.62 36.42 14.51
N VAL A 676 0.57 35.19 14.00
CA VAL A 676 1.66 34.19 14.17
C VAL A 676 3.01 34.71 13.67
N THR A 677 3.02 35.60 12.67
CA THR A 677 4.24 36.24 12.16
C THR A 677 4.92 37.18 13.16
N LEU A 678 4.19 37.70 14.15
CA LEU A 678 4.74 38.50 15.24
C LEU A 678 5.40 37.64 16.32
N LEU A 679 4.88 36.43 16.57
CA LEU A 679 5.45 35.48 17.53
C LEU A 679 6.80 34.91 17.04
N THR A 680 6.92 34.65 15.75
CA THR A 680 8.16 34.11 15.15
C THR A 680 9.32 35.11 15.10
N LYS A 681 9.06 36.42 15.07
CA LYS A 681 10.11 37.45 15.17
C LYS A 681 10.74 37.55 16.57
N GLY A 682 10.03 37.13 17.62
CA GLY A 682 10.56 37.08 18.99
C GLY A 682 11.45 35.85 19.26
N ALA A 683 11.22 34.75 18.54
CA ALA A 683 11.96 33.49 18.72
C ALA A 683 13.28 33.42 17.93
N LEU A 684 13.58 34.41 17.07
CA LEU A 684 14.87 34.53 16.36
C LEU A 684 15.96 35.25 17.18
N ARG A 685 15.69 35.52 18.47
CA ARG A 685 16.71 35.91 19.47
C ARG A 685 16.72 34.87 20.58
N ILE A 686 17.35 33.72 20.35
CA ILE A 686 18.13 32.89 21.28
C ILE A 686 18.96 31.92 20.44
#